data_AF-A0A8J4H2V7-F1
#
_entry.id   AF-A0A8J4H2V7-F1
#
_cell.length_a   1.000
_cell.length_b   1.000
_cell.length_c   1.000
_cell.angle_alpha   90.00
_cell.angle_beta   90.00
_cell.angle_gamma   90.00
#
_symmetry.space_group_name_H-M   'P 1'
#
loop_
_entity.id
_entity.type
_entity.pdbx_description
1 polymer ?
#
loop_
_entity_poly.entity_id
_entity_poly.type
_entity_poly.pdbx_seq_one_letter_code
_entity_poly.pdbx_strand_id
1 'polypeptide(L)'
;MKFVVIDFETTGNSAEDQIIQVGAAVVEDDTISRMYSSFVKPDIPIPAFIERLTGIHDDMVKDAPELEEVMNELLPLLDGSVLVAHHAAFDAGFLQRALEQCGYAPFGGPVLDTMDLLRMLYPGLGSLQLSMVAAAFGIEHERAHQADSDAEVTARIFLQILDKLESLPLLTIQRLCHLFDRPEVTQAADLAWFLGELRTRKEQQIQMEEKESDYFRQFVLRVSEWTEERPARDEEDEAFDLEPEFAKFYEQFKEEAVKRFPQFEPREAQDQMIHEVYQCLSEDKHLLIEAGTGTGKSLGYLIPALHYSILHEQKVTVSTHTINLQEQLRQRDIPLLNELFPVPFRAAVLKGRSHYLCLRKFEHKINHRDFDAIKDDLVAASQMVIWLGETDHGDEEELQFGNKGAEFWSDVSSDADSCLNRACPWFRRCFYHRAKHQANIADVVITNHSLLFTDTQADSRLLPAYSRLIVDEAHHFEETAAKHLGSQANYFGLLNTLGWLYKDGQNGRLPALARMLRSEAASAPTEAYPEQWAEETEALFPIVAESKEHWDQLCESMYKAFIESNRQAATDTGQVVRLRADQLPDDWETLQLNGELLQERLALLLKKAEKLAQTIREAWDDTEIQAQLTDISGTLKDLQRLKDTIKKFMKLNDSSTVYWLEAQAAYRYKSLQLVAVPIDVSEQLRSLFFQAKDSIILTSATLSVKQSFEYIIDQLGLADDYASGRLQTTVLPSPFDYRSKVLVCIPRDFPKLKGGGQGEEAFLRQLASTIVETAVATRGRMLVLFTSYRMLKQAHELLKEPLEWNGIELLGQGVETHNRSKLTRWFKESEACVLLGTSSFWEGVDIPGDALTCLAMVRLPFQPPNHPLVEAKCERLKLQKKNPFMHYSVPQAVIRFKQGFGRLIRTAQDQGIVILFDTRVLDTFYGKHFLYSLPGPKIEHMKTDMLVPRVQQWLDREEQVPANLVDEKGEQG
;
A
#
# COMPACT_ATOMS: atom_id res chain seq x y z
N MET A 1 -13.27 -35.89 -14.35
CA MET A 1 -14.34 -34.99 -14.82
C MET A 1 -13.90 -34.42 -16.16
N LYS A 2 -14.83 -34.07 -17.04
CA LYS A 2 -14.53 -33.42 -18.32
C LYS A 2 -14.74 -31.92 -18.17
N PHE A 3 -13.72 -31.12 -18.45
CA PHE A 3 -13.82 -29.66 -18.46
C PHE A 3 -13.66 -29.14 -19.88
N VAL A 4 -14.37 -28.07 -20.21
CA VAL A 4 -14.17 -27.34 -21.46
C VAL A 4 -13.87 -25.90 -21.10
N VAL A 5 -12.64 -25.48 -21.38
CA VAL A 5 -12.17 -24.11 -21.19
C VAL A 5 -12.49 -23.35 -22.47
N ILE A 6 -13.22 -22.26 -22.38
CA ILE A 6 -13.62 -21.45 -23.55
C ILE A 6 -13.12 -20.03 -23.43
N ASP A 7 -12.94 -19.41 -24.59
CA ASP A 7 -12.70 -17.98 -24.75
C ASP A 7 -13.35 -17.51 -26.07
N PHE A 8 -13.86 -16.28 -26.08
CA PHE A 8 -14.41 -15.64 -27.27
C PHE A 8 -13.79 -14.28 -27.53
N GLU A 9 -13.38 -14.05 -28.78
CA GLU A 9 -13.12 -12.71 -29.28
C GLU A 9 -14.37 -12.18 -29.99
N THR A 10 -14.65 -10.90 -29.80
CA THR A 10 -15.90 -10.27 -30.22
C THR A 10 -15.66 -8.92 -30.89
N THR A 11 -16.68 -8.39 -31.58
CA THR A 11 -16.63 -7.04 -32.18
C THR A 11 -16.58 -5.90 -31.14
N GLY A 12 -16.63 -6.21 -29.85
CA GLY A 12 -16.65 -5.25 -28.73
C GLY A 12 -17.04 -5.92 -27.40
N ASN A 13 -17.09 -5.13 -26.33
CA ASN A 13 -17.31 -5.63 -24.96
C ASN A 13 -18.78 -5.56 -24.49
N SER A 14 -19.71 -5.19 -25.38
CA SER A 14 -21.15 -5.13 -25.08
C SER A 14 -21.78 -6.50 -25.27
N ALA A 15 -22.82 -6.80 -24.49
CA ALA A 15 -23.59 -8.05 -24.63
C ALA A 15 -24.24 -8.22 -26.02
N GLU A 16 -24.34 -7.14 -26.80
CA GLU A 16 -24.92 -7.16 -28.15
C GLU A 16 -23.90 -7.44 -29.26
N ASP A 17 -22.61 -7.37 -28.95
CA ASP A 17 -21.53 -7.55 -29.92
C ASP A 17 -21.51 -8.99 -30.50
N GLN A 18 -20.87 -9.17 -31.65
CA GLN A 18 -20.85 -10.44 -32.36
C GLN A 18 -19.54 -11.17 -32.12
N ILE A 19 -19.61 -12.50 -32.01
CA ILE A 19 -18.43 -13.36 -31.88
C ILE A 19 -17.69 -13.35 -33.23
N ILE A 20 -16.37 -13.17 -33.19
CA ILE A 20 -15.47 -13.19 -34.36
C ILE A 20 -14.47 -14.34 -34.31
N GLN A 21 -14.20 -14.89 -33.13
CA GLN A 21 -13.41 -16.11 -32.95
C GLN A 21 -13.89 -16.89 -31.73
N VAL A 22 -13.83 -18.21 -31.83
CA VAL A 22 -14.06 -19.15 -30.72
C VAL A 22 -12.78 -19.94 -30.48
N GLY A 23 -12.37 -20.03 -29.21
CA GLY A 23 -11.35 -20.95 -28.75
C GLY A 23 -11.93 -21.89 -27.69
N ALA A 24 -11.60 -23.18 -27.77
CA ALA A 24 -11.97 -24.13 -26.73
C ALA A 24 -10.87 -25.19 -26.51
N ALA A 25 -10.55 -25.44 -25.25
CA ALA A 25 -9.64 -26.49 -24.81
C ALA A 25 -10.39 -27.51 -23.95
N VAL A 26 -10.35 -28.78 -24.34
CA VAL A 26 -10.94 -29.89 -23.58
C VAL A 26 -9.90 -30.45 -22.63
N VAL A 27 -10.23 -30.51 -21.35
CA VAL A 27 -9.37 -31.06 -20.29
C VAL A 27 -10.01 -32.33 -19.74
N GLU A 28 -9.29 -33.44 -19.86
CA GLU A 28 -9.66 -34.77 -19.37
C GLU A 28 -8.42 -35.45 -18.77
N ASP A 29 -8.61 -36.18 -17.66
CA ASP A 29 -7.52 -36.85 -16.93
C ASP A 29 -6.33 -35.93 -16.65
N ASP A 30 -6.62 -34.70 -16.22
CA ASP A 30 -5.66 -33.65 -15.85
C ASP A 30 -4.68 -33.27 -16.99
N THR A 31 -5.11 -33.45 -18.23
CA THR A 31 -4.36 -33.06 -19.44
C THR A 31 -5.27 -32.39 -20.47
N ILE A 32 -4.70 -31.52 -21.30
CA ILE A 32 -5.42 -30.95 -22.45
C ILE A 32 -5.51 -32.03 -23.53
N SER A 33 -6.68 -32.64 -23.71
CA SER A 33 -6.89 -33.75 -24.64
C SER A 33 -7.21 -33.30 -26.06
N ARG A 34 -7.80 -32.10 -26.22
CA ARG A 34 -8.19 -31.55 -27.52
C ARG A 34 -8.23 -30.03 -27.50
N MET A 35 -7.81 -29.40 -28.59
CA MET A 35 -8.03 -27.98 -28.90
C MET A 35 -9.02 -27.82 -30.05
N TYR A 36 -9.84 -26.78 -29.99
CA TYR A 36 -10.76 -26.34 -31.03
C TYR A 36 -10.62 -24.83 -31.23
N SER A 37 -10.61 -24.39 -32.48
CA SER A 37 -10.58 -22.98 -32.85
C SER A 37 -11.33 -22.78 -34.15
N SER A 38 -12.14 -21.72 -34.22
CA SER A 38 -12.76 -21.28 -35.46
C SER A 38 -12.94 -19.77 -35.45
N PHE A 39 -12.71 -19.13 -36.60
CA PHE A 39 -13.26 -17.80 -36.85
C PHE A 39 -14.78 -17.89 -37.05
N VAL A 40 -15.47 -16.79 -36.79
CA VAL A 40 -16.90 -16.63 -37.02
C VAL A 40 -17.07 -15.38 -37.88
N LYS A 41 -17.91 -15.49 -38.91
CA LYS A 41 -18.19 -14.36 -39.79
C LYS A 41 -19.20 -13.39 -39.12
N PRO A 42 -18.83 -12.13 -38.87
CA PRO A 42 -19.75 -11.13 -38.34
C PRO A 42 -20.57 -10.46 -39.47
N ASP A 43 -21.75 -9.94 -39.11
CA ASP A 43 -22.61 -9.11 -39.97
C ASP A 43 -22.16 -7.64 -40.03
N ILE A 44 -21.27 -7.23 -39.11
CA ILE A 44 -20.75 -5.86 -38.99
C ILE A 44 -19.22 -5.84 -39.16
N PRO A 45 -18.65 -4.74 -39.70
CA PRO A 45 -17.19 -4.58 -39.76
C PRO A 45 -16.56 -4.56 -38.36
N ILE A 46 -15.39 -5.17 -38.22
CA ILE A 46 -14.64 -5.19 -36.96
C ILE A 46 -14.10 -3.78 -36.67
N PRO A 47 -14.38 -3.20 -35.49
CA PRO A 47 -13.84 -1.89 -35.14
C PRO A 47 -12.30 -1.88 -35.07
N ALA A 48 -11.66 -0.81 -35.56
CA ALA A 48 -10.19 -0.69 -35.61
C ALA A 48 -9.47 -0.83 -34.25
N PHE A 49 -10.16 -0.62 -33.12
CA PHE A 49 -9.56 -0.87 -31.81
C PHE A 49 -9.52 -2.36 -31.46
N ILE A 50 -10.50 -3.16 -31.91
CA ILE A 50 -10.52 -4.62 -31.76
C ILE A 50 -9.50 -5.26 -32.70
N GLU A 51 -9.36 -4.77 -33.93
CA GLU A 51 -8.32 -5.27 -34.85
C GLU A 51 -6.92 -5.07 -34.26
N ARG A 52 -6.67 -3.94 -33.58
CA ARG A 52 -5.40 -3.68 -32.89
C ARG A 52 -5.21 -4.53 -31.64
N LEU A 53 -6.30 -4.88 -30.96
CA LEU A 53 -6.26 -5.68 -29.73
C LEU A 53 -6.00 -7.16 -30.06
N THR A 54 -6.75 -7.71 -31.00
CA THR A 54 -6.81 -9.15 -31.31
C THR A 54 -5.94 -9.57 -32.49
N GLY A 55 -5.59 -8.62 -33.36
CA GLY A 55 -4.96 -8.90 -34.66
C GLY A 55 -5.90 -9.54 -35.68
N ILE A 56 -7.22 -9.62 -35.40
CA ILE A 56 -8.22 -10.18 -36.32
C ILE A 56 -8.75 -9.07 -37.22
N HIS A 57 -8.58 -9.23 -38.53
CA HIS A 57 -9.03 -8.27 -39.54
C HIS A 57 -10.28 -8.76 -40.28
N ASP A 58 -11.07 -7.84 -40.86
CA ASP A 58 -12.26 -8.18 -41.67
C ASP A 58 -11.94 -9.20 -42.79
N ASP A 59 -10.74 -9.12 -43.38
CA ASP A 59 -10.28 -10.06 -44.43
C ASP A 59 -10.11 -11.50 -43.91
N MET A 60 -9.86 -11.70 -42.61
CA MET A 60 -9.67 -13.03 -42.00
C MET A 60 -11.01 -13.73 -41.73
N VAL A 61 -12.06 -12.96 -41.44
CA VAL A 61 -13.39 -13.48 -41.07
C VAL A 61 -14.39 -13.49 -42.23
N LYS A 62 -14.06 -12.85 -43.35
CA LYS A 62 -14.95 -12.71 -44.52
C LYS A 62 -15.47 -14.03 -45.08
N ASP A 63 -14.61 -15.04 -45.14
CA ASP A 63 -14.91 -16.39 -45.64
C ASP A 63 -15.04 -17.42 -44.50
N ALA A 64 -15.12 -16.96 -43.24
CA ALA A 64 -15.30 -17.81 -42.08
C ALA A 64 -16.72 -18.42 -42.04
N PRO A 65 -16.91 -19.55 -41.34
CA PRO A 65 -18.24 -20.15 -41.14
C PRO A 65 -19.20 -19.21 -40.41
N GLU A 66 -20.49 -19.40 -40.67
CA GLU A 66 -21.56 -18.70 -39.97
C GLU A 66 -21.68 -19.24 -38.52
N LEU A 67 -22.20 -18.44 -37.60
CA LEU A 67 -22.28 -18.79 -36.17
C LEU A 67 -22.94 -20.17 -35.91
N GLU A 68 -24.00 -20.50 -36.66
CA GLU A 68 -24.72 -21.78 -36.52
C GLU A 68 -23.83 -22.99 -36.83
N GLU A 69 -22.94 -22.89 -37.82
CA GLU A 69 -22.00 -23.96 -38.18
C GLU A 69 -20.97 -24.17 -37.07
N VAL A 70 -20.43 -23.07 -36.53
CA VAL A 70 -19.44 -23.11 -35.43
C VAL A 70 -20.06 -23.66 -34.14
N MET A 71 -21.31 -23.28 -33.83
CA MET A 71 -22.02 -23.83 -32.65
C MET A 71 -22.32 -25.32 -32.79
N ASN A 72 -22.68 -25.78 -33.99
CA ASN A 72 -22.91 -27.21 -34.26
C ASN A 72 -21.63 -28.05 -34.02
N GLU A 73 -20.45 -27.50 -34.32
CA GLU A 73 -19.17 -28.15 -34.03
C GLU A 73 -18.76 -28.08 -32.55
N LEU A 74 -19.12 -27.00 -31.86
CA LEU A 74 -18.79 -26.78 -30.44
C LEU A 74 -19.66 -27.60 -29.48
N LEU A 75 -20.95 -27.77 -29.79
CA LEU A 75 -21.93 -28.47 -28.93
C LEU A 75 -21.51 -29.87 -28.46
N PRO A 76 -20.98 -30.76 -29.33
CA PRO A 76 -20.48 -32.08 -28.89
C PRO A 76 -19.34 -31.99 -27.86
N LEU A 77 -18.55 -30.92 -27.87
CA LEU A 77 -17.50 -30.71 -26.88
C LEU A 77 -18.09 -30.35 -25.52
N LEU A 78 -19.16 -29.54 -25.49
CA LEU A 78 -19.80 -29.06 -24.27
C LEU A 78 -20.63 -30.14 -23.55
N ASP A 79 -21.06 -31.18 -24.25
CA ASP A 79 -21.91 -32.24 -23.66
C ASP A 79 -21.22 -32.92 -22.46
N GLY A 80 -21.96 -33.00 -21.36
CA GLY A 80 -21.52 -33.57 -20.08
C GLY A 80 -20.32 -32.88 -19.42
N SER A 81 -19.95 -31.67 -19.85
CA SER A 81 -18.77 -30.97 -19.35
C SER A 81 -19.08 -29.92 -18.27
N VAL A 82 -18.05 -29.57 -17.50
CA VAL A 82 -18.00 -28.34 -16.70
C VAL A 82 -17.35 -27.25 -17.54
N LEU A 83 -18.02 -26.12 -17.70
CA LEU A 83 -17.50 -24.99 -18.45
C LEU A 83 -16.51 -24.20 -17.59
N VAL A 84 -15.39 -23.81 -18.17
CA VAL A 84 -14.36 -23.01 -17.50
C VAL A 84 -14.02 -21.82 -18.39
N ALA A 85 -13.82 -20.65 -17.81
CA ALA A 85 -13.36 -19.47 -18.54
C ALA A 85 -12.59 -18.51 -17.61
N HIS A 86 -11.90 -17.54 -18.20
CA HIS A 86 -11.20 -16.48 -17.47
C HIS A 86 -12.04 -15.22 -17.50
N HIS A 87 -12.77 -14.92 -16.41
CA HIS A 87 -13.91 -13.98 -16.38
C HIS A 87 -15.19 -14.58 -16.99
N ALA A 88 -15.59 -15.75 -16.49
CA ALA A 88 -16.62 -16.60 -17.08
C ALA A 88 -17.99 -15.93 -17.30
N ALA A 89 -18.32 -14.86 -16.58
CA ALA A 89 -19.55 -14.09 -16.81
C ALA A 89 -19.63 -13.54 -18.24
N PHE A 90 -18.50 -13.20 -18.85
CA PHE A 90 -18.42 -12.74 -20.24
C PHE A 90 -18.65 -13.92 -21.20
N ASP A 91 -17.78 -14.92 -21.19
CA ASP A 91 -17.82 -16.01 -22.17
C ASP A 91 -19.07 -16.88 -22.06
N ALA A 92 -19.50 -17.19 -20.83
CA ALA A 92 -20.74 -17.92 -20.63
C ALA A 92 -21.96 -17.12 -21.13
N GLY A 93 -21.94 -15.78 -20.99
CA GLY A 93 -22.98 -14.90 -21.53
C GLY A 93 -23.07 -14.97 -23.05
N PHE A 94 -21.92 -14.89 -23.72
CA PHE A 94 -21.83 -15.01 -25.19
C PHE A 94 -22.23 -16.40 -25.69
N LEU A 95 -21.80 -17.47 -25.01
CA LEU A 95 -22.20 -18.84 -25.32
C LEU A 95 -23.73 -19.00 -25.22
N GLN A 96 -24.35 -18.56 -24.13
CA GLN A 96 -25.80 -18.69 -23.95
C GLN A 96 -26.58 -17.94 -25.04
N ARG A 97 -26.12 -16.75 -25.41
CA ARG A 97 -26.73 -15.97 -26.49
C ARG A 97 -26.57 -16.65 -27.86
N ALA A 98 -25.38 -17.16 -28.15
CA ALA A 98 -25.12 -17.88 -29.40
C ALA A 98 -26.00 -19.14 -29.52
N LEU A 99 -26.15 -19.89 -28.42
CA LEU A 99 -27.05 -21.04 -28.35
C LEU A 99 -28.51 -20.65 -28.62
N GLU A 100 -28.98 -19.56 -27.98
CA GLU A 100 -30.35 -19.05 -28.18
C GLU A 100 -30.59 -18.60 -29.63
N GLN A 101 -29.65 -17.84 -30.21
CA GLN A 101 -29.73 -17.34 -31.60
C GLN A 101 -29.80 -18.48 -32.63
N CYS A 102 -29.06 -19.56 -32.38
CA CYS A 102 -29.05 -20.74 -33.24
C CYS A 102 -30.19 -21.73 -32.93
N GLY A 103 -31.08 -21.43 -31.97
CA GLY A 103 -32.23 -22.28 -31.63
C GLY A 103 -31.88 -23.53 -30.82
N TYR A 104 -30.71 -23.56 -30.19
CA TYR A 104 -30.30 -24.63 -29.28
C TYR A 104 -30.81 -24.38 -27.84
N ALA A 105 -30.82 -25.44 -27.03
CA ALA A 105 -31.10 -25.31 -25.60
C ALA A 105 -29.95 -24.58 -24.89
N PRO A 106 -30.23 -23.77 -23.86
CA PRO A 106 -29.19 -23.12 -23.07
C PRO A 106 -28.28 -24.16 -22.41
N PHE A 107 -27.00 -23.82 -22.25
CA PHE A 107 -26.06 -24.67 -21.53
C PHE A 107 -26.51 -24.81 -20.06
N GLY A 108 -26.70 -26.06 -19.62
CA GLY A 108 -27.20 -26.38 -18.28
C GLY A 108 -26.18 -27.03 -17.35
N GLY A 109 -24.90 -27.09 -17.76
CA GLY A 109 -23.82 -27.61 -16.93
C GLY A 109 -23.25 -26.55 -15.97
N PRO A 110 -22.40 -26.95 -15.01
CA PRO A 110 -21.74 -26.01 -14.09
C PRO A 110 -20.73 -25.11 -14.80
N VAL A 111 -20.58 -23.87 -14.33
CA VAL A 111 -19.60 -22.89 -14.84
C VAL A 111 -18.62 -22.50 -13.74
N LEU A 112 -17.32 -22.58 -14.03
CA LEU A 112 -16.24 -22.17 -13.13
C LEU A 112 -15.47 -20.99 -13.71
N ASP A 113 -15.20 -19.98 -12.88
CA ASP A 113 -14.37 -18.83 -13.24
C ASP A 113 -12.96 -19.00 -12.66
N THR A 114 -11.95 -19.05 -13.54
CA THR A 114 -10.56 -19.13 -13.11
C THR A 114 -10.12 -17.89 -12.32
N MET A 115 -10.70 -16.70 -12.55
CA MET A 115 -10.37 -15.51 -11.77
C MET A 115 -10.81 -15.62 -10.31
N ASP A 116 -12.01 -16.17 -10.06
CA ASP A 116 -12.51 -16.39 -8.70
C ASP A 116 -11.66 -17.45 -7.99
N LEU A 117 -11.31 -18.54 -8.68
CA LEU A 117 -10.43 -19.59 -8.16
C LEU A 117 -9.01 -19.08 -7.86
N LEU A 118 -8.40 -18.31 -8.78
CA LEU A 118 -7.08 -17.71 -8.59
C LEU A 118 -7.07 -16.75 -7.40
N ARG A 119 -8.13 -15.93 -7.25
CA ARG A 119 -8.26 -15.00 -6.13
C ARG A 119 -8.33 -15.71 -4.79
N MET A 120 -8.96 -16.88 -4.73
CA MET A 120 -9.04 -17.71 -3.53
C MET A 120 -7.71 -18.44 -3.25
N LEU A 121 -7.09 -19.02 -4.27
CA LEU A 121 -5.98 -19.97 -4.11
C LEU A 121 -4.59 -19.33 -4.13
N TYR A 122 -4.46 -18.15 -4.74
CA TYR A 122 -3.20 -17.45 -4.93
C TYR A 122 -3.29 -16.02 -4.40
N PRO A 123 -3.42 -15.84 -3.08
CA PRO A 123 -3.64 -14.54 -2.44
C PRO A 123 -2.58 -13.47 -2.74
N GLY A 124 -1.35 -13.89 -3.08
CA GLY A 124 -0.24 -12.99 -3.36
C GLY A 124 -0.16 -12.47 -4.81
N LEU A 125 -1.02 -12.92 -5.72
CA LEU A 125 -0.96 -12.48 -7.13
C LEU A 125 -1.35 -11.00 -7.25
N GLY A 126 -0.41 -10.18 -7.72
CA GLY A 126 -0.61 -8.73 -7.89
C GLY A 126 -1.59 -8.37 -9.01
N SER A 127 -1.84 -9.26 -9.97
CA SER A 127 -2.80 -9.08 -11.07
C SER A 127 -3.47 -10.41 -11.39
N LEU A 128 -4.75 -10.35 -11.78
CA LEU A 128 -5.52 -11.50 -12.28
C LEU A 128 -5.75 -11.41 -13.79
N GLN A 129 -5.02 -10.54 -14.50
CA GLN A 129 -5.04 -10.54 -15.97
C GLN A 129 -4.33 -11.79 -16.50
N LEU A 130 -4.90 -12.43 -17.51
CA LEU A 130 -4.42 -13.70 -18.05
C LEU A 130 -2.91 -13.71 -18.33
N SER A 131 -2.41 -12.71 -19.05
CA SER A 131 -0.98 -12.59 -19.39
C SER A 131 -0.07 -12.49 -18.16
N MET A 132 -0.50 -11.78 -17.12
CA MET A 132 0.27 -11.62 -15.88
C MET A 132 0.26 -12.89 -15.04
N VAL A 133 -0.87 -13.60 -15.01
CA VAL A 133 -0.99 -14.90 -14.33
C VAL A 133 -0.15 -15.93 -15.06
N ALA A 134 -0.20 -15.95 -16.40
CA ALA A 134 0.63 -16.81 -17.23
C ALA A 134 2.12 -16.59 -16.94
N ALA A 135 2.57 -15.33 -16.96
CA ALA A 135 3.96 -14.98 -16.61
C ALA A 135 4.33 -15.40 -15.18
N ALA A 136 3.45 -15.20 -14.20
CA ALA A 136 3.68 -15.60 -12.81
C ALA A 136 3.81 -17.13 -12.65
N PHE A 137 3.13 -17.91 -13.49
CA PHE A 137 3.21 -19.37 -13.51
C PHE A 137 4.28 -19.91 -14.48
N GLY A 138 5.03 -19.04 -15.15
CA GLY A 138 6.03 -19.43 -16.15
C GLY A 138 5.42 -20.06 -17.41
N ILE A 139 4.19 -19.69 -17.77
CA ILE A 139 3.48 -20.12 -18.98
C ILE A 139 3.72 -19.09 -20.08
N GLU A 140 4.22 -19.53 -21.23
CA GLU A 140 4.39 -18.68 -22.41
C GLU A 140 3.04 -18.32 -23.05
N HIS A 141 2.85 -17.05 -23.40
CA HIS A 141 1.62 -16.52 -24.00
C HIS A 141 1.96 -15.75 -25.29
N GLU A 142 2.10 -16.47 -26.40
CA GLU A 142 2.64 -15.92 -27.65
C GLU A 142 1.63 -15.03 -28.43
N ARG A 143 0.34 -15.38 -28.39
CA ARG A 143 -0.73 -14.72 -29.17
C ARG A 143 -1.86 -14.25 -28.26
N ALA A 144 -1.55 -13.32 -27.35
CA ALA A 144 -2.55 -12.73 -26.48
C ALA A 144 -3.69 -12.08 -27.28
N HIS A 145 -4.93 -12.19 -26.78
CA HIS A 145 -6.14 -11.70 -27.43
C HIS A 145 -6.48 -12.43 -28.75
N GLN A 146 -6.12 -13.71 -28.82
CA GLN A 146 -6.71 -14.65 -29.76
C GLN A 146 -7.36 -15.78 -28.97
N ALA A 147 -8.62 -16.07 -29.29
CA ALA A 147 -9.45 -16.94 -28.47
C ALA A 147 -8.85 -18.35 -28.27
N ASP A 148 -8.18 -18.89 -29.29
CA ASP A 148 -7.52 -20.21 -29.20
C ASP A 148 -6.32 -20.22 -28.25
N SER A 149 -5.49 -19.18 -28.34
CA SER A 149 -4.32 -19.00 -27.47
C SER A 149 -4.76 -18.73 -26.03
N ASP A 150 -5.77 -17.88 -25.84
CA ASP A 150 -6.26 -17.50 -24.52
C ASP A 150 -7.00 -18.68 -23.84
N ALA A 151 -7.75 -19.49 -24.59
CA ALA A 151 -8.33 -20.74 -24.08
C ALA A 151 -7.27 -21.77 -23.70
N GLU A 152 -6.18 -21.92 -24.47
CA GLU A 152 -5.08 -22.84 -24.15
C GLU A 152 -4.36 -22.40 -22.86
N VAL A 153 -3.99 -21.12 -22.77
CA VAL A 153 -3.31 -20.57 -21.59
C VAL A 153 -4.21 -20.66 -20.36
N THR A 154 -5.50 -20.35 -20.50
CA THR A 154 -6.49 -20.53 -19.43
C THR A 154 -6.59 -21.98 -18.98
N ALA A 155 -6.53 -22.94 -19.91
CA ALA A 155 -6.53 -24.37 -19.57
C ALA A 155 -5.28 -24.80 -18.80
N ARG A 156 -4.11 -24.32 -19.20
CA ARG A 156 -2.85 -24.58 -18.48
C ARG A 156 -2.86 -23.97 -17.07
N ILE A 157 -3.39 -22.76 -16.93
CA ILE A 157 -3.61 -22.11 -15.63
C ILE A 157 -4.62 -22.92 -14.79
N PHE A 158 -5.69 -23.40 -15.41
CA PHE A 158 -6.70 -24.20 -14.73
C PHE A 158 -6.15 -25.53 -14.21
N LEU A 159 -5.24 -26.18 -14.94
CA LEU A 159 -4.52 -27.36 -14.44
C LEU A 159 -3.71 -27.04 -13.18
N GLN A 160 -2.99 -25.92 -13.14
CA GLN A 160 -2.27 -25.46 -11.94
C GLN A 160 -3.23 -25.16 -10.76
N ILE A 161 -4.44 -24.68 -11.05
CA ILE A 161 -5.48 -24.47 -10.05
C ILE A 161 -5.98 -25.80 -9.49
N LEU A 162 -6.22 -26.79 -10.36
CA LEU A 162 -6.63 -28.14 -9.95
C LEU A 162 -5.55 -28.80 -9.07
N ASP A 163 -4.29 -28.78 -9.49
CA ASP A 163 -3.16 -29.30 -8.72
C ASP A 163 -3.09 -28.66 -7.33
N LYS A 164 -3.26 -27.33 -7.27
CA LYS A 164 -3.28 -26.60 -6.00
C LYS A 164 -4.45 -27.04 -5.11
N LEU A 165 -5.67 -27.13 -5.64
CA LEU A 165 -6.85 -27.59 -4.89
C LEU A 165 -6.68 -29.01 -4.36
N GLU A 166 -6.11 -29.91 -5.17
CA GLU A 166 -5.83 -31.29 -4.77
C GLU A 166 -4.75 -31.38 -3.69
N SER A 167 -3.79 -30.45 -3.67
CA SER A 167 -2.77 -30.37 -2.61
C SER A 167 -3.31 -29.88 -1.26
N LEU A 168 -4.47 -29.18 -1.21
CA LEU A 168 -4.98 -28.61 0.03
C LEU A 168 -5.40 -29.69 1.04
N PRO A 169 -5.13 -29.53 2.35
CA PRO A 169 -5.58 -30.48 3.36
C PRO A 169 -7.10 -30.69 3.35
N LEU A 170 -7.56 -31.89 3.71
CA LEU A 170 -9.00 -32.21 3.72
C LEU A 170 -9.80 -31.21 4.57
N LEU A 171 -9.24 -30.83 5.73
CA LEU A 171 -9.87 -29.88 6.64
C LEU A 171 -10.08 -28.49 5.99
N THR A 172 -9.13 -28.03 5.18
CA THR A 172 -9.25 -26.79 4.41
C THR A 172 -10.40 -26.88 3.41
N ILE A 173 -10.49 -27.98 2.65
CA ILE A 173 -11.59 -28.21 1.71
C ILE A 173 -12.94 -28.27 2.44
N GLN A 174 -13.03 -28.95 3.58
CA GLN A 174 -14.26 -28.98 4.40
C GLN A 174 -14.68 -27.59 4.89
N ARG A 175 -13.72 -26.73 5.24
CA ARG A 175 -13.99 -25.33 5.60
C ARG A 175 -14.49 -24.51 4.41
N LEU A 176 -13.90 -24.69 3.23
CA LEU A 176 -14.41 -24.05 2.01
C LEU A 176 -15.84 -24.51 1.71
N CYS A 177 -16.13 -25.82 1.76
CA CYS A 177 -17.51 -26.32 1.61
C CYS A 177 -18.47 -25.67 2.63
N HIS A 178 -18.04 -25.51 3.88
CA HIS A 178 -18.85 -24.85 4.91
C HIS A 178 -19.15 -23.38 4.57
N LEU A 179 -18.22 -22.64 3.96
CA LEU A 179 -18.47 -21.26 3.54
C LEU A 179 -19.52 -21.18 2.41
N PHE A 180 -19.43 -22.10 1.45
CA PHE A 180 -20.24 -22.10 0.24
C PHE A 180 -21.57 -22.87 0.36
N ASP A 181 -21.84 -23.55 1.47
CA ASP A 181 -23.12 -24.21 1.77
C ASP A 181 -24.22 -23.18 2.09
N ARG A 182 -24.64 -22.44 1.06
CA ARG A 182 -25.62 -21.35 1.08
C ARG A 182 -26.58 -21.44 -0.12
N PRO A 183 -27.76 -22.04 0.06
CA PRO A 183 -28.76 -22.17 -1.00
C PRO A 183 -29.23 -20.83 -1.58
N GLU A 184 -29.09 -19.73 -0.84
CA GLU A 184 -29.56 -18.40 -1.22
C GLU A 184 -28.64 -17.69 -2.22
N VAL A 185 -27.41 -18.18 -2.42
CA VAL A 185 -26.39 -17.55 -3.28
C VAL A 185 -26.27 -18.31 -4.60
N THR A 186 -27.20 -18.06 -5.52
CA THR A 186 -27.26 -18.76 -6.81
C THR A 186 -25.97 -18.67 -7.64
N GLN A 187 -25.26 -17.53 -7.58
CA GLN A 187 -24.00 -17.32 -8.31
C GLN A 187 -22.82 -18.16 -7.80
N ALA A 188 -22.92 -18.75 -6.61
CA ALA A 188 -21.85 -19.57 -6.02
C ALA A 188 -22.16 -21.07 -6.05
N ALA A 189 -23.31 -21.47 -6.63
CA ALA A 189 -23.78 -22.84 -6.61
C ALA A 189 -22.85 -23.81 -7.34
N ASP A 190 -22.29 -23.41 -8.48
CA ASP A 190 -21.40 -24.26 -9.28
C ASP A 190 -20.07 -24.52 -8.57
N LEU A 191 -19.48 -23.48 -7.96
CA LEU A 191 -18.29 -23.63 -7.14
C LEU A 191 -18.55 -24.45 -5.87
N ALA A 192 -19.70 -24.24 -5.21
CA ALA A 192 -20.11 -25.02 -4.05
C ALA A 192 -20.22 -26.51 -4.38
N TRP A 193 -20.85 -26.83 -5.52
CA TRP A 193 -20.94 -28.18 -6.05
C TRP A 193 -19.55 -28.77 -6.31
N PHE A 194 -18.70 -28.03 -7.03
CA PHE A 194 -17.34 -28.48 -7.36
C PHE A 194 -16.49 -28.77 -6.12
N LEU A 195 -16.53 -27.90 -5.12
CA LEU A 195 -15.87 -28.13 -3.82
C LEU A 195 -16.43 -29.36 -3.10
N GLY A 196 -17.74 -29.60 -3.18
CA GLY A 196 -18.38 -30.79 -2.61
C GLY A 196 -17.92 -32.10 -3.27
N GLU A 197 -17.71 -32.09 -4.58
CA GLU A 197 -17.14 -33.22 -5.32
C GLU A 197 -15.67 -33.45 -4.92
N LEU A 198 -14.86 -32.39 -4.83
CA LEU A 198 -13.48 -32.47 -4.34
C LEU A 198 -13.40 -33.05 -2.92
N ARG A 199 -14.27 -32.59 -2.00
CA ARG A 199 -14.38 -33.13 -0.65
C ARG A 199 -14.65 -34.64 -0.67
N THR A 200 -15.65 -35.07 -1.44
CA THR A 200 -16.06 -36.47 -1.53
C THR A 200 -14.91 -37.34 -2.06
N ARG A 201 -14.17 -36.87 -3.06
CA ARG A 201 -12.99 -37.57 -3.59
C ARG A 201 -11.87 -37.68 -2.54
N LYS A 202 -11.57 -36.59 -1.82
CA LYS A 202 -10.55 -36.60 -0.75
C LYS A 202 -10.92 -37.49 0.43
N GLU A 203 -12.18 -37.52 0.85
CA GLU A 203 -12.66 -38.39 1.94
C GLU A 203 -12.51 -39.88 1.61
N GLN A 204 -12.48 -40.24 0.32
CA GLN A 204 -12.27 -41.62 -0.14
C GLN A 204 -10.79 -41.99 -0.28
N GLN A 205 -9.88 -41.02 -0.30
CA GLN A 205 -8.44 -41.25 -0.39
C GLN A 205 -7.83 -41.30 1.03
N ILE A 206 -7.22 -42.44 1.41
CA ILE A 206 -6.44 -42.52 2.65
C ILE A 206 -5.07 -41.86 2.39
N GLN A 207 -4.97 -40.56 2.62
CA GLN A 207 -3.68 -39.87 2.65
C GLN A 207 -3.16 -39.82 4.10
N MET A 208 -1.93 -40.28 4.33
CA MET A 208 -1.20 -39.94 5.55
C MET A 208 -0.72 -38.50 5.39
N GLU A 209 -1.34 -37.56 6.09
CA GLU A 209 -0.91 -36.16 6.06
C GLU A 209 0.52 -36.05 6.66
N GLU A 210 1.42 -35.38 5.93
CA GLU A 210 2.78 -35.12 6.39
C GLU A 210 2.77 -34.17 7.60
N LYS A 211 3.70 -34.38 8.53
CA LYS A 211 3.80 -33.71 9.85
C LYS A 211 4.06 -32.19 9.81
N GLU A 212 4.02 -31.53 8.65
CA GLU A 212 4.45 -30.13 8.52
C GLU A 212 3.44 -29.10 9.02
N SER A 213 2.14 -29.42 9.05
CA SER A 213 1.08 -28.47 9.40
C SER A 213 0.54 -28.71 10.82
N ASP A 214 0.17 -27.63 11.51
CA ASP A 214 -0.51 -27.70 12.80
C ASP A 214 -2.03 -27.60 12.60
N TYR A 215 -2.79 -28.35 13.38
CA TYR A 215 -4.24 -28.46 13.26
C TYR A 215 -4.89 -28.02 14.56
N PHE A 216 -5.67 -26.94 14.51
CA PHE A 216 -6.31 -26.41 15.71
C PHE A 216 -7.69 -25.84 15.40
N ARG A 217 -8.69 -26.26 16.20
CA ARG A 217 -10.09 -25.78 16.10
C ARG A 217 -10.64 -25.77 14.67
N GLN A 218 -10.40 -26.86 13.95
CA GLN A 218 -10.85 -27.08 12.57
C GLN A 218 -10.21 -26.10 11.54
N PHE A 219 -9.04 -25.55 11.83
CA PHE A 219 -8.20 -24.82 10.87
C PHE A 219 -6.84 -25.50 10.75
N VAL A 220 -6.27 -25.40 9.56
CA VAL A 220 -4.87 -25.76 9.29
C VAL A 220 -4.03 -24.51 9.40
N LEU A 221 -2.90 -24.60 10.10
CA LEU A 221 -1.93 -23.53 10.25
C LEU A 221 -0.56 -24.01 9.77
N ARG A 222 0.16 -23.17 9.04
CA ARG A 222 1.59 -23.41 8.76
C ARG A 222 2.45 -23.34 10.03
N VAL A 223 2.02 -22.53 11.00
CA VAL A 223 2.78 -22.20 12.20
C VAL A 223 2.39 -23.04 13.42
N SER A 224 3.39 -23.43 14.21
CA SER A 224 3.21 -24.04 15.54
C SER A 224 3.08 -23.00 16.67
N GLU A 225 3.12 -23.46 17.93
CA GLU A 225 3.07 -22.59 19.09
C GLU A 225 4.30 -21.67 19.16
N TRP A 226 4.10 -20.35 19.24
CA TRP A 226 5.20 -19.39 19.23
C TRP A 226 6.15 -19.52 20.44
N THR A 227 5.72 -20.20 21.50
CA THR A 227 6.56 -20.50 22.68
C THR A 227 7.68 -21.48 22.39
N GLU A 228 7.62 -22.19 21.26
CA GLU A 228 8.67 -23.13 20.83
C GLU A 228 9.80 -22.44 20.07
N GLU A 229 9.59 -21.21 19.61
CA GLU A 229 10.60 -20.46 18.87
C GLU A 229 11.76 -20.06 19.78
N ARG A 230 12.99 -20.26 19.31
CA ARG A 230 14.20 -19.94 20.05
C ARG A 230 14.98 -18.78 19.43
N PRO A 231 15.82 -18.08 20.21
CA PRO A 231 16.79 -17.14 19.66
C PRO A 231 17.69 -17.83 18.61
N ALA A 232 18.37 -17.05 17.76
CA ALA A 232 19.28 -17.62 16.75
C ALA A 232 20.48 -18.36 17.36
N ARG A 233 20.79 -18.08 18.63
CA ARG A 233 21.94 -18.60 19.37
C ARG A 233 21.45 -18.97 20.77
N ASP A 234 21.63 -20.22 21.19
CA ASP A 234 21.24 -20.72 22.52
C ASP A 234 22.42 -20.57 23.50
N GLU A 235 22.17 -20.48 24.81
CA GLU A 235 23.26 -20.36 25.83
C GLU A 235 24.19 -21.58 25.86
N GLU A 236 23.76 -22.70 25.28
CA GLU A 236 24.51 -23.96 25.18
C GLU A 236 25.37 -24.07 23.90
N ASP A 237 25.19 -23.17 22.93
CA ASP A 237 26.01 -23.15 21.72
C ASP A 237 27.42 -22.65 22.06
N GLU A 238 28.47 -23.29 21.52
CA GLU A 238 29.85 -22.79 21.66
C GLU A 238 29.91 -21.31 21.24
N ALA A 239 30.68 -20.50 21.96
CA ALA A 239 30.83 -19.08 21.67
C ALA A 239 31.17 -18.87 20.19
N PHE A 240 30.22 -18.36 19.42
CA PHE A 240 30.41 -18.10 18.01
C PHE A 240 31.51 -17.05 17.82
N ASP A 241 32.53 -17.40 17.04
CA ASP A 241 33.71 -16.57 16.80
C ASP A 241 33.40 -15.46 15.78
N LEU A 242 32.60 -14.47 16.20
CA LEU A 242 32.42 -13.24 15.44
C LEU A 242 33.61 -12.32 15.72
N GLU A 243 34.34 -11.94 14.67
CA GLU A 243 35.50 -11.05 14.77
C GLU A 243 35.13 -9.74 15.50
N PRO A 244 35.69 -9.46 16.70
CA PRO A 244 35.30 -8.32 17.51
C PRO A 244 35.79 -6.98 16.93
N GLU A 245 36.88 -6.99 16.15
CA GLU A 245 37.35 -5.78 15.48
C GLU A 245 36.55 -5.54 14.19
N PHE A 246 35.61 -4.60 14.25
CA PHE A 246 34.66 -4.33 13.15
C PHE A 246 35.32 -4.12 11.78
N ALA A 247 36.47 -3.44 11.72
CA ALA A 247 37.20 -3.21 10.48
C ALA A 247 37.65 -4.54 9.82
N LYS A 248 38.15 -5.49 10.62
CA LYS A 248 38.55 -6.81 10.11
C LYS A 248 37.34 -7.65 9.70
N PHE A 249 36.29 -7.63 10.52
CA PHE A 249 35.02 -8.27 10.19
C PHE A 249 34.48 -7.78 8.84
N TYR A 250 34.44 -6.47 8.62
CA TYR A 250 33.86 -5.89 7.41
C TYR A 250 34.68 -6.20 6.15
N GLU A 251 36.01 -6.21 6.24
CA GLU A 251 36.86 -6.66 5.11
C GLU A 251 36.59 -8.13 4.74
N GLN A 252 36.50 -9.02 5.75
CA GLN A 252 36.16 -10.43 5.51
C GLN A 252 34.76 -10.59 4.89
N PHE A 253 33.78 -9.85 5.40
CA PHE A 253 32.42 -9.83 4.87
C PHE A 253 32.38 -9.40 3.40
N LYS A 254 33.10 -8.31 3.06
CA LYS A 254 33.21 -7.83 1.67
C LYS A 254 33.82 -8.87 0.74
N GLU A 255 34.92 -9.50 1.15
CA GLU A 255 35.57 -10.54 0.35
C GLU A 255 34.61 -11.70 0.05
N GLU A 256 33.80 -12.12 1.02
CA GLU A 256 32.84 -13.20 0.83
C GLU A 256 31.65 -12.77 -0.03
N ALA A 257 31.14 -11.55 0.14
CA ALA A 257 30.07 -10.99 -0.66
C ALA A 257 30.43 -10.95 -2.15
N VAL A 258 31.63 -10.47 -2.49
CA VAL A 258 32.13 -10.43 -3.87
C VAL A 258 32.30 -11.85 -4.45
N LYS A 259 32.71 -12.83 -3.65
CA LYS A 259 32.86 -14.22 -4.09
C LYS A 259 31.52 -14.90 -4.38
N ARG A 260 30.53 -14.73 -3.51
CA ARG A 260 29.21 -15.40 -3.64
C ARG A 260 28.27 -14.70 -4.60
N PHE A 261 28.35 -13.37 -4.70
CA PHE A 261 27.48 -12.56 -5.56
C PHE A 261 28.33 -11.76 -6.55
N PRO A 262 28.57 -12.28 -7.78
CA PRO A 262 29.35 -11.60 -8.81
C PRO A 262 28.79 -10.23 -9.23
N GLN A 263 27.52 -9.96 -8.94
CA GLN A 263 26.86 -8.68 -9.18
C GLN A 263 27.03 -7.68 -8.01
N PHE A 264 27.62 -8.10 -6.88
CA PHE A 264 27.90 -7.22 -5.76
C PHE A 264 29.03 -6.25 -6.14
N GLU A 265 28.71 -4.97 -6.14
CA GLU A 265 29.64 -3.90 -6.48
C GLU A 265 30.00 -3.13 -5.20
N PRO A 266 31.28 -3.13 -4.78
CA PRO A 266 31.72 -2.36 -3.61
C PRO A 266 31.63 -0.85 -3.92
N ARG A 267 31.13 -0.07 -2.96
CA ARG A 267 30.95 1.39 -3.10
C ARG A 267 31.60 2.11 -1.93
N GLU A 268 32.50 3.05 -2.22
CA GLU A 268 33.19 3.84 -1.19
C GLU A 268 32.22 4.57 -0.25
N ALA A 269 31.12 5.11 -0.79
CA ALA A 269 30.08 5.74 0.01
C ALA A 269 29.39 4.75 0.98
N GLN A 270 29.20 3.50 0.57
CA GLN A 270 28.64 2.46 1.43
C GLN A 270 29.61 2.10 2.54
N ASP A 271 30.89 1.91 2.20
CA ASP A 271 31.96 1.63 3.17
C ASP A 271 32.03 2.75 4.22
N GLN A 272 32.01 4.01 3.78
CA GLN A 272 31.99 5.15 4.70
C GLN A 272 30.74 5.15 5.60
N MET A 273 29.55 4.90 5.04
CA MET A 273 28.32 4.80 5.83
C MET A 273 28.44 3.75 6.94
N ILE A 274 28.95 2.58 6.60
CA ILE A 274 29.06 1.43 7.51
C ILE A 274 29.97 1.75 8.70
N HIS A 275 31.12 2.39 8.44
CA HIS A 275 32.05 2.79 9.49
C HIS A 275 31.48 3.90 10.39
N GLU A 276 30.87 4.94 9.81
CA GLU A 276 30.28 6.06 10.55
C GLU A 276 29.11 5.59 11.44
N VAL A 277 28.27 4.69 10.92
CA VAL A 277 27.17 4.08 11.69
C VAL A 277 27.74 3.27 12.85
N TYR A 278 28.69 2.37 12.60
CA TYR A 278 29.28 1.54 13.67
C TYR A 278 29.96 2.40 14.76
N GLN A 279 30.70 3.44 14.35
CA GLN A 279 31.36 4.35 15.27
C GLN A 279 30.34 5.07 16.16
N CYS A 280 29.29 5.66 15.59
CA CYS A 280 28.27 6.35 16.36
C CYS A 280 27.49 5.44 17.31
N LEU A 281 27.21 4.20 16.89
CA LEU A 281 26.60 3.20 17.77
C LEU A 281 27.54 2.88 18.94
N SER A 282 28.85 2.75 18.70
CA SER A 282 29.84 2.38 19.73
C SER A 282 30.21 3.52 20.69
N GLU A 283 30.14 4.77 20.23
CA GLU A 283 30.51 5.96 21.01
C GLU A 283 29.32 6.67 21.68
N ASP A 284 28.12 6.08 21.67
CA ASP A 284 26.87 6.65 22.20
C ASP A 284 26.57 8.06 21.64
N LYS A 285 26.78 8.20 20.32
CA LYS A 285 26.54 9.44 19.56
C LYS A 285 25.36 9.29 18.62
N HIS A 286 24.74 10.42 18.30
CA HIS A 286 23.73 10.51 17.26
C HIS A 286 24.41 10.81 15.91
N LEU A 287 23.81 10.34 14.81
CA LEU A 287 24.32 10.57 13.45
C LEU A 287 23.21 11.07 12.54
N LEU A 288 23.43 12.16 11.82
CA LEU A 288 22.67 12.53 10.63
C LEU A 288 23.51 12.21 9.40
N ILE A 289 23.09 11.22 8.61
CA ILE A 289 23.82 10.80 7.42
C ILE A 289 22.96 10.90 6.16
N GLU A 290 23.35 11.75 5.22
CA GLU A 290 22.72 11.80 3.90
C GLU A 290 23.43 10.81 2.98
N ALA A 291 22.69 9.78 2.54
CA ALA A 291 23.19 8.72 1.70
C ALA A 291 22.35 8.63 0.43
N GLY A 292 22.87 9.09 -0.72
CA GLY A 292 22.13 9.17 -1.98
C GLY A 292 21.52 7.84 -2.44
N THR A 293 20.59 7.88 -3.39
CA THR A 293 20.03 6.65 -3.99
C THR A 293 21.15 5.77 -4.56
N GLY A 294 21.00 4.45 -4.46
CA GLY A 294 22.00 3.50 -4.94
C GLY A 294 23.24 3.31 -4.06
N THR A 295 23.41 4.08 -2.98
CA THR A 295 24.52 3.89 -2.02
C THR A 295 24.46 2.57 -1.25
N GLY A 296 23.34 1.83 -1.32
CA GLY A 296 23.17 0.61 -0.52
C GLY A 296 22.85 0.87 0.95
N LYS A 297 22.06 1.92 1.23
CA LYS A 297 21.66 2.38 2.57
C LYS A 297 21.25 1.26 3.52
N SER A 298 20.38 0.35 3.08
CA SER A 298 19.85 -0.74 3.92
C SER A 298 20.98 -1.58 4.52
N LEU A 299 21.87 -2.10 3.67
CA LEU A 299 23.05 -2.84 4.11
C LEU A 299 24.00 -1.94 4.92
N GLY A 300 24.08 -0.67 4.53
CA GLY A 300 24.89 0.36 5.18
C GLY A 300 24.60 0.56 6.67
N TYR A 301 23.36 0.34 7.11
CA TYR A 301 23.00 0.38 8.54
C TYR A 301 22.74 -1.01 9.15
N LEU A 302 22.33 -2.01 8.37
CA LEU A 302 22.04 -3.36 8.90
C LEU A 302 23.29 -4.14 9.30
N ILE A 303 24.35 -4.10 8.48
CA ILE A 303 25.62 -4.80 8.76
C ILE A 303 26.23 -4.32 10.10
N PRO A 304 26.46 -3.00 10.31
CA PRO A 304 27.00 -2.54 11.58
C PRO A 304 26.03 -2.72 12.75
N ALA A 305 24.71 -2.66 12.52
CA ALA A 305 23.72 -2.92 13.57
C ALA A 305 23.74 -4.37 14.05
N LEU A 306 23.83 -5.34 13.14
CA LEU A 306 23.92 -6.76 13.48
C LEU A 306 25.22 -7.05 14.22
N HIS A 307 26.37 -6.60 13.69
CA HIS A 307 27.65 -6.81 14.36
C HIS A 307 27.66 -6.21 15.77
N TYR A 308 27.23 -4.95 15.90
CA TYR A 308 27.11 -4.29 17.20
C TYR A 308 26.19 -5.06 18.15
N SER A 309 25.01 -5.45 17.66
CA SER A 309 23.98 -6.09 18.49
C SER A 309 24.43 -7.43 19.05
N ILE A 310 25.09 -8.24 18.21
CA ILE A 310 25.57 -9.57 18.55
C ILE A 310 26.72 -9.48 19.55
N LEU A 311 27.69 -8.58 19.31
CA LEU A 311 28.88 -8.45 20.16
C LEU A 311 28.56 -7.90 21.56
N HIS A 312 27.58 -7.01 21.66
CA HIS A 312 27.22 -6.33 22.93
C HIS A 312 25.98 -6.92 23.60
N GLU A 313 25.33 -7.93 23.00
CA GLU A 313 24.06 -8.50 23.44
C GLU A 313 22.95 -7.43 23.65
N GLN A 314 22.98 -6.39 22.81
CA GLN A 314 22.06 -5.25 22.89
C GLN A 314 21.27 -5.11 21.60
N LYS A 315 19.94 -5.07 21.70
CA LYS A 315 19.06 -4.95 20.54
C LYS A 315 19.22 -3.61 19.83
N VAL A 316 19.26 -3.65 18.51
CA VAL A 316 19.19 -2.45 17.67
C VAL A 316 17.84 -2.40 16.97
N THR A 317 17.10 -1.30 17.13
CA THR A 317 15.82 -1.10 16.45
C THR A 317 16.03 -0.30 15.17
N VAL A 318 15.45 -0.74 14.06
CA VAL A 318 15.40 -0.02 12.79
C VAL A 318 13.96 0.41 12.54
N SER A 319 13.76 1.68 12.21
CA SER A 319 12.47 2.27 11.91
C SER A 319 12.46 2.84 10.51
N THR A 320 11.56 2.34 9.66
CA THR A 320 11.34 2.87 8.31
C THR A 320 10.11 3.78 8.27
N HIS A 321 9.97 4.57 7.20
CA HIS A 321 8.76 5.39 7.03
C HIS A 321 7.52 4.59 6.64
N THR A 322 7.64 3.57 5.77
CA THR A 322 6.49 2.83 5.21
C THR A 322 6.59 1.32 5.43
N ILE A 323 5.44 0.66 5.45
CA ILE A 323 5.34 -0.79 5.54
C ILE A 323 6.01 -1.46 4.34
N ASN A 324 5.82 -0.92 3.13
CA ASN A 324 6.48 -1.44 1.92
C ASN A 324 8.02 -1.46 2.03
N LEU A 325 8.62 -0.46 2.71
CA LEU A 325 10.06 -0.47 2.96
C LEU A 325 10.45 -1.57 3.96
N GLN A 326 9.62 -1.84 4.99
CA GLN A 326 9.87 -2.98 5.89
C GLN A 326 9.80 -4.31 5.14
N GLU A 327 8.83 -4.45 4.24
CA GLU A 327 8.69 -5.64 3.40
C GLU A 327 9.89 -5.83 2.47
N GLN A 328 10.41 -4.75 1.91
CA GLN A 328 11.65 -4.80 1.12
C GLN A 328 12.83 -5.31 1.96
N LEU A 329 12.95 -4.88 3.22
CA LEU A 329 13.98 -5.40 4.13
C LEU A 329 13.74 -6.89 4.42
N ARG A 330 12.50 -7.30 4.69
CA ARG A 330 12.10 -8.69 5.01
C ARG A 330 12.35 -9.66 3.85
N GLN A 331 11.99 -9.28 2.63
CA GLN A 331 11.98 -10.17 1.47
C GLN A 331 13.31 -10.19 0.71
N ARG A 332 14.15 -9.16 0.84
CA ARG A 332 15.39 -9.04 0.07
C ARG A 332 16.63 -8.87 0.93
N ASP A 333 16.68 -7.82 1.75
CA ASP A 333 17.92 -7.42 2.42
C ASP A 333 18.28 -8.37 3.59
N ILE A 334 17.30 -8.86 4.36
CA ILE A 334 17.52 -9.85 5.45
C ILE A 334 17.91 -11.24 4.90
N PRO A 335 17.22 -11.83 3.91
CA PRO A 335 17.62 -13.11 3.34
C PRO A 335 19.05 -13.08 2.77
N LEU A 336 19.41 -12.00 2.05
CA LEU A 336 20.78 -11.80 1.57
C LEU A 336 21.79 -11.79 2.73
N LEU A 337 21.47 -11.11 3.83
CA LEU A 337 22.33 -11.11 5.01
C LEU A 337 22.39 -12.48 5.68
N ASN A 338 21.30 -13.25 5.75
CA ASN A 338 21.33 -14.62 6.30
C ASN A 338 22.29 -15.54 5.52
N GLU A 339 22.41 -15.33 4.20
CA GLU A 339 23.35 -16.08 3.37
C GLU A 339 24.81 -15.62 3.52
N LEU A 340 25.06 -14.35 3.88
CA LEU A 340 26.39 -13.74 3.89
C LEU A 340 27.02 -13.56 5.27
N PHE A 341 26.21 -13.37 6.31
CA PHE A 341 26.70 -13.07 7.64
C PHE A 341 27.37 -14.33 8.24
N PRO A 342 28.56 -14.21 8.87
CA PRO A 342 29.36 -15.36 9.28
C PRO A 342 28.76 -16.16 10.44
N VAL A 343 27.80 -15.59 11.16
CA VAL A 343 27.11 -16.21 12.30
C VAL A 343 25.60 -16.11 12.12
N PRO A 344 24.82 -17.08 12.63
CA PRO A 344 23.37 -17.00 12.59
C PRO A 344 22.89 -15.79 13.41
N PHE A 345 21.92 -15.06 12.85
CA PHE A 345 21.29 -13.93 13.51
C PHE A 345 19.78 -13.98 13.32
N ARG A 346 19.06 -13.19 14.12
CA ARG A 346 17.61 -13.05 13.98
C ARG A 346 17.21 -11.59 13.81
N ALA A 347 16.59 -11.27 12.68
CA ALA A 347 15.91 -10.00 12.47
C ALA A 347 14.39 -10.22 12.46
N ALA A 348 13.64 -9.42 13.21
CA ALA A 348 12.18 -9.55 13.33
C ALA A 348 11.48 -8.26 12.91
N VAL A 349 10.42 -8.39 12.10
CA VAL A 349 9.56 -7.27 11.71
C VAL A 349 8.37 -7.20 12.66
N LEU A 350 8.14 -6.02 13.25
CA LEU A 350 7.03 -5.76 14.17
C LEU A 350 6.21 -4.55 13.71
N LYS A 351 4.94 -4.82 13.38
CA LYS A 351 3.96 -3.83 12.93
C LYS A 351 2.91 -3.54 14.00
N GLY A 352 2.02 -2.59 13.72
CA GLY A 352 0.82 -2.36 14.53
C GLY A 352 -0.12 -3.58 14.50
N ARG A 353 -0.94 -3.76 15.56
CA ARG A 353 -1.82 -4.94 15.73
C ARG A 353 -2.78 -5.16 14.57
N SER A 354 -3.29 -4.09 13.97
CA SER A 354 -4.24 -4.12 12.86
C SER A 354 -3.69 -4.82 11.61
N HIS A 355 -2.37 -4.96 11.48
CA HIS A 355 -1.73 -5.67 10.37
C HIS A 355 -1.68 -7.19 10.58
N TYR A 356 -2.09 -7.70 11.74
CA TYR A 356 -2.08 -9.12 12.04
C TYR A 356 -3.48 -9.69 12.16
N LEU A 357 -3.70 -10.89 11.61
CA LEU A 357 -4.95 -11.62 11.75
C LEU A 357 -5.21 -12.02 13.22
N CYS A 358 -6.44 -11.76 13.70
CA CYS A 358 -6.93 -12.33 14.96
C CYS A 358 -7.70 -13.63 14.68
N LEU A 359 -7.03 -14.77 14.90
CA LEU A 359 -7.62 -16.11 14.70
C LEU A 359 -8.95 -16.32 15.46
N ARG A 360 -9.14 -15.69 16.63
CA ARG A 360 -10.41 -15.73 17.37
C ARG A 360 -11.55 -15.04 16.60
N LYS A 361 -11.32 -13.80 16.16
CA LYS A 361 -12.34 -13.03 15.44
C LYS A 361 -12.64 -13.68 14.08
N PHE A 362 -11.60 -14.16 13.42
CA PHE A 362 -11.72 -14.92 12.17
C PHE A 362 -12.55 -16.20 12.37
N GLU A 363 -12.20 -17.05 13.35
CA GLU A 363 -12.99 -18.25 13.68
C GLU A 363 -14.46 -17.90 13.92
N HIS A 364 -14.74 -16.86 14.71
CA HIS A 364 -16.11 -16.44 15.00
C HIS A 364 -16.85 -16.05 13.72
N LYS A 365 -16.25 -15.21 12.87
CA LYS A 365 -16.84 -14.73 11.61
C LYS A 365 -17.10 -15.88 10.62
N ILE A 366 -16.17 -16.83 10.51
CA ILE A 366 -16.29 -18.00 9.64
C ILE A 366 -17.38 -18.96 10.14
N ASN A 367 -17.42 -19.26 11.44
CA ASN A 367 -18.39 -20.19 12.01
C ASN A 367 -19.83 -19.63 12.01
N HIS A 368 -20.01 -18.33 12.23
CA HIS A 368 -21.33 -17.68 12.24
C HIS A 368 -21.77 -17.22 10.84
N ARG A 369 -20.84 -17.18 9.88
CA ARG A 369 -21.07 -16.72 8.50
C ARG A 369 -21.66 -15.30 8.46
N ASP A 370 -21.17 -14.43 9.34
CA ASP A 370 -21.60 -13.03 9.46
C ASP A 370 -20.93 -12.19 8.36
N PHE A 371 -21.63 -12.06 7.22
CA PHE A 371 -21.12 -11.43 6.00
C PHE A 371 -22.03 -10.29 5.57
N ASP A 372 -21.46 -9.09 5.43
CA ASP A 372 -22.15 -7.88 5.00
C ASP A 372 -22.28 -7.85 3.47
N ALA A 373 -21.23 -8.26 2.76
CA ALA A 373 -21.17 -8.32 1.31
C ALA A 373 -20.89 -9.77 0.86
N ILE A 374 -21.94 -10.60 0.89
CA ILE A 374 -21.84 -12.07 0.76
C ILE A 374 -20.82 -12.54 -0.28
N LYS A 375 -20.87 -12.05 -1.54
CA LYS A 375 -19.93 -12.49 -2.59
C LYS A 375 -18.47 -12.13 -2.27
N ASP A 376 -18.21 -10.87 -1.92
CA ASP A 376 -16.86 -10.35 -1.67
C ASP A 376 -16.27 -10.96 -0.38
N ASP A 377 -17.09 -11.09 0.66
CA ASP A 377 -16.71 -11.66 1.95
C ASP A 377 -16.43 -13.17 1.85
N LEU A 378 -17.18 -13.92 1.04
CA LEU A 378 -16.93 -15.35 0.82
C LEU A 378 -15.58 -15.60 0.16
N VAL A 379 -15.23 -14.77 -0.82
CA VAL A 379 -13.92 -14.84 -1.48
C VAL A 379 -12.80 -14.50 -0.49
N ALA A 380 -12.91 -13.40 0.25
CA ALA A 380 -11.92 -13.01 1.25
C ALA A 380 -11.77 -14.08 2.35
N ALA A 381 -12.89 -14.62 2.86
CA ALA A 381 -12.90 -15.71 3.82
C ALA A 381 -12.19 -16.95 3.28
N SER A 382 -12.48 -17.35 2.03
CA SER A 382 -11.87 -18.51 1.39
C SER A 382 -10.37 -18.33 1.19
N GLN A 383 -9.97 -17.15 0.69
CA GLN A 383 -8.58 -16.74 0.53
C GLN A 383 -7.81 -16.87 1.84
N MET A 384 -8.39 -16.37 2.94
CA MET A 384 -7.77 -16.44 4.26
C MET A 384 -7.75 -17.86 4.84
N VAL A 385 -8.78 -18.68 4.62
CA VAL A 385 -8.80 -20.10 5.05
C VAL A 385 -7.66 -20.88 4.41
N ILE A 386 -7.40 -20.66 3.11
CA ILE A 386 -6.30 -21.31 2.38
C ILE A 386 -4.95 -20.76 2.86
N TRP A 387 -4.82 -19.43 2.91
CA TRP A 387 -3.62 -18.72 3.32
C TRP A 387 -3.12 -19.07 4.72
N LEU A 388 -4.00 -19.43 5.67
CA LEU A 388 -3.61 -19.89 7.00
C LEU A 388 -2.66 -21.11 6.97
N GLY A 389 -2.81 -21.98 5.96
CA GLY A 389 -1.91 -23.12 5.74
C GLY A 389 -0.57 -22.77 5.10
N GLU A 390 -0.36 -21.49 4.73
CA GLU A 390 0.80 -21.02 3.98
C GLU A 390 1.59 -19.94 4.71
N THR A 391 0.93 -19.11 5.52
CA THR A 391 1.55 -17.95 6.16
C THR A 391 2.30 -18.28 7.44
N ASP A 392 3.52 -17.74 7.57
CA ASP A 392 4.32 -17.76 8.79
C ASP A 392 4.02 -16.61 9.75
N HIS A 393 3.35 -15.57 9.25
CA HIS A 393 3.30 -14.26 9.90
C HIS A 393 1.88 -13.77 10.17
N GLY A 394 0.89 -14.25 9.41
CA GLY A 394 -0.49 -13.80 9.49
C GLY A 394 -0.64 -12.31 9.22
N ASP A 395 0.11 -11.79 8.26
CA ASP A 395 0.24 -10.36 7.93
C ASP A 395 -0.66 -9.95 6.75
N GLU A 396 -1.37 -8.83 6.87
CA GLU A 396 -2.26 -8.29 5.83
C GLU A 396 -1.56 -8.11 4.47
N GLU A 397 -0.29 -7.71 4.47
CA GLU A 397 0.46 -7.39 3.25
C GLU A 397 0.75 -8.62 2.36
N GLU A 398 0.52 -9.83 2.87
CA GLU A 398 0.61 -11.09 2.11
C GLU A 398 -0.66 -11.35 1.28
N LEU A 399 -1.73 -10.60 1.53
CA LEU A 399 -3.03 -10.75 0.90
C LEU A 399 -3.30 -9.58 -0.06
N GLN A 400 -3.64 -9.90 -1.31
CA GLN A 400 -4.18 -8.92 -2.26
C GLN A 400 -5.70 -8.88 -2.15
N PHE A 401 -6.22 -7.98 -1.30
CA PHE A 401 -7.65 -7.73 -1.22
C PHE A 401 -8.16 -6.94 -2.43
N GLY A 402 -9.32 -7.34 -2.95
CA GLY A 402 -10.11 -6.48 -3.84
C GLY A 402 -10.62 -5.23 -3.09
N ASN A 403 -11.29 -4.30 -3.80
CA ASN A 403 -11.72 -3.01 -3.24
C ASN A 403 -12.52 -3.08 -1.92
N LYS A 404 -13.16 -4.21 -1.59
CA LYS A 404 -13.92 -4.42 -0.33
C LYS A 404 -13.26 -5.34 0.69
N GLY A 405 -12.16 -6.02 0.36
CA GLY A 405 -11.53 -6.97 1.30
C GLY A 405 -10.91 -6.29 2.53
N ALA A 406 -10.61 -4.99 2.44
CA ALA A 406 -10.15 -4.19 3.58
C ALA A 406 -11.20 -4.09 4.71
N GLU A 407 -12.49 -4.04 4.37
CA GLU A 407 -13.56 -4.03 5.39
C GLU A 407 -13.60 -5.39 6.10
N PHE A 408 -13.55 -6.49 5.34
CA PHE A 408 -13.48 -7.83 5.90
C PHE A 408 -12.29 -8.00 6.85
N TRP A 409 -11.10 -7.55 6.45
CA TRP A 409 -9.90 -7.59 7.27
C TRP A 409 -10.05 -6.80 8.57
N SER A 410 -10.64 -5.59 8.50
CA SER A 410 -10.82 -4.74 9.68
C SER A 410 -11.62 -5.44 10.79
N ASP A 411 -12.60 -6.27 10.43
CA ASP A 411 -13.42 -7.04 11.38
C ASP A 411 -12.66 -8.20 12.04
N VAL A 412 -11.70 -8.80 11.32
CA VAL A 412 -10.96 -10.00 11.78
C VAL A 412 -9.54 -9.70 12.24
N SER A 413 -9.08 -8.46 12.11
CA SER A 413 -7.75 -8.01 12.54
C SER A 413 -7.59 -7.97 14.06
N SER A 414 -6.35 -8.07 14.53
CA SER A 414 -6.00 -7.91 15.93
C SER A 414 -6.10 -6.44 16.34
N ASP A 415 -6.69 -6.21 17.51
CA ASP A 415 -6.82 -4.87 18.09
C ASP A 415 -6.45 -4.92 19.58
N ALA A 416 -5.93 -3.81 20.10
CA ALA A 416 -5.38 -3.76 21.45
C ALA A 416 -6.46 -3.88 22.52
N ASP A 417 -7.64 -3.34 22.23
CA ASP A 417 -8.68 -3.17 23.21
C ASP A 417 -9.67 -4.35 23.24
N SER A 418 -9.74 -5.12 22.16
CA SER A 418 -10.51 -6.37 22.02
C SER A 418 -9.72 -7.66 22.28
N CYS A 419 -8.43 -7.56 22.63
CA CYS A 419 -7.59 -8.74 22.84
C CYS A 419 -7.76 -9.35 24.25
N LEU A 420 -8.12 -10.64 24.29
CA LEU A 420 -8.20 -11.43 25.53
C LEU A 420 -6.83 -11.82 26.12
N ASN A 421 -5.72 -11.50 25.43
CA ASN A 421 -4.35 -11.89 25.80
C ASN A 421 -4.28 -13.38 26.20
N ARG A 422 -3.78 -13.69 27.42
CA ARG A 422 -3.60 -15.07 27.91
C ARG A 422 -4.90 -15.88 28.03
N ALA A 423 -6.06 -15.22 28.14
CA ALA A 423 -7.35 -15.90 28.17
C ALA A 423 -7.85 -16.29 26.77
N CYS A 424 -7.20 -15.82 25.70
CA CYS A 424 -7.56 -16.18 24.33
C CYS A 424 -7.27 -17.68 24.08
N PRO A 425 -8.22 -18.48 23.56
CA PRO A 425 -7.96 -19.87 23.19
C PRO A 425 -6.86 -20.03 22.13
N TRP A 426 -6.65 -18.99 21.31
CA TRP A 426 -5.64 -18.93 20.26
C TRP A 426 -4.32 -18.31 20.72
N PHE A 427 -4.15 -17.98 22.02
CA PHE A 427 -3.01 -17.18 22.50
C PHE A 427 -1.66 -17.72 22.04
N ARG A 428 -1.42 -19.03 22.13
CA ARG A 428 -0.15 -19.68 21.74
C ARG A 428 0.10 -19.76 20.23
N ARG A 429 -0.93 -19.56 19.41
CA ARG A 429 -0.88 -19.56 17.94
C ARG A 429 -1.16 -18.17 17.36
N CYS A 430 -1.23 -17.15 18.20
CA CYS A 430 -1.58 -15.80 17.77
C CYS A 430 -0.41 -15.12 17.06
N PHE A 431 -0.62 -14.75 15.80
CA PHE A 431 0.37 -14.08 14.95
C PHE A 431 0.97 -12.81 15.55
N TYR A 432 0.15 -11.93 16.14
CA TYR A 432 0.67 -10.73 16.81
C TYR A 432 1.59 -11.07 18.01
N HIS A 433 1.19 -12.05 18.83
CA HIS A 433 2.02 -12.46 19.97
C HIS A 433 3.28 -13.20 19.53
N ARG A 434 3.21 -13.97 18.42
CA ARG A 434 4.36 -14.55 17.73
C ARG A 434 5.33 -13.47 17.28
N ALA A 435 4.87 -12.47 16.52
CA ALA A 435 5.70 -11.35 16.09
C ALA A 435 6.33 -10.56 17.26
N LYS A 436 5.56 -10.33 18.34
CA LYS A 436 6.10 -9.71 19.57
C LYS A 436 7.15 -10.58 20.25
N HIS A 437 6.94 -11.90 20.30
CA HIS A 437 7.91 -12.85 20.83
C HIS A 437 9.19 -12.84 19.98
N GLN A 438 9.06 -12.94 18.66
CA GLN A 438 10.15 -12.85 17.70
C GLN A 438 10.97 -11.56 17.86
N ALA A 439 10.32 -10.42 18.04
CA ALA A 439 11.00 -9.16 18.33
C ALA A 439 11.78 -9.20 19.66
N ASN A 440 11.28 -9.89 20.69
CA ASN A 440 11.98 -10.01 21.97
C ASN A 440 13.24 -10.90 21.90
N ILE A 441 13.28 -11.88 21.00
CA ILE A 441 14.43 -12.78 20.82
C ILE A 441 15.31 -12.43 19.61
N ALA A 442 14.99 -11.34 18.91
CA ALA A 442 15.77 -10.85 17.77
C ALA A 442 16.97 -9.99 18.19
N ASP A 443 18.00 -10.01 17.35
CA ASP A 443 19.15 -9.10 17.41
C ASP A 443 18.74 -7.71 16.91
N VAL A 444 18.04 -7.69 15.76
CA VAL A 444 17.55 -6.47 15.12
C VAL A 444 16.04 -6.50 15.01
N VAL A 445 15.38 -5.44 15.47
CA VAL A 445 13.92 -5.28 15.37
C VAL A 445 13.62 -4.22 14.33
N ILE A 446 12.86 -4.58 13.29
CA ILE A 446 12.45 -3.68 12.22
C ILE A 446 11.00 -3.26 12.48
N THR A 447 10.73 -1.95 12.41
CA THR A 447 9.40 -1.39 12.60
C THR A 447 9.20 -0.13 11.74
N ASN A 448 8.10 0.60 11.91
CA ASN A 448 7.89 1.92 11.31
C ASN A 448 7.90 3.06 12.33
N HIS A 449 8.04 4.28 11.81
CA HIS A 449 7.97 5.51 12.62
C HIS A 449 6.65 5.59 13.41
N SER A 450 5.53 5.17 12.80
CA SER A 450 4.22 5.18 13.43
C SER A 450 4.18 4.35 14.72
N LEU A 451 4.72 3.12 14.70
CA LEU A 451 4.75 2.24 15.86
C LEU A 451 5.74 2.74 16.91
N LEU A 452 6.86 3.37 16.53
CA LEU A 452 7.75 4.03 17.49
C LEU A 452 7.02 5.10 18.32
N PHE A 453 6.29 6.00 17.67
CA PHE A 453 5.55 7.04 18.38
C PHE A 453 4.40 6.45 19.21
N THR A 454 3.70 5.44 18.68
CA THR A 454 2.67 4.72 19.43
C THR A 454 3.25 4.06 20.69
N ASP A 455 4.44 3.45 20.61
CA ASP A 455 5.15 2.83 21.74
C ASP A 455 5.48 3.84 22.85
N THR A 456 5.90 5.06 22.48
CA THR A 456 6.21 6.10 23.48
C THR A 456 5.00 6.65 24.23
N GLN A 457 3.80 6.54 23.65
CA GLN A 457 2.55 7.01 24.26
C GLN A 457 1.79 5.90 25.00
N ALA A 458 2.17 4.64 24.82
CA ALA A 458 1.47 3.51 25.40
C ALA A 458 1.80 3.34 26.90
N ASP A 459 0.80 2.97 27.71
CA ASP A 459 0.98 2.64 29.13
C ASP A 459 1.96 1.46 29.36
N SER A 460 2.15 0.63 28.34
CA SER A 460 3.08 -0.50 28.34
C SER A 460 3.82 -0.55 27.02
N ARG A 461 5.15 -0.75 27.07
CA ARG A 461 5.97 -0.87 25.87
C ARG A 461 5.47 -1.99 24.96
N LEU A 462 5.19 -1.60 23.72
CA LEU A 462 4.84 -2.47 22.61
C LEU A 462 6.10 -3.11 22.05
N LEU A 463 7.16 -2.30 21.89
CA LEU A 463 8.47 -2.72 21.40
C LEU A 463 9.32 -3.31 22.55
N PRO A 464 10.24 -4.24 22.23
CA PRO A 464 11.28 -4.65 23.18
C PRO A 464 12.09 -3.46 23.69
N ALA A 465 12.77 -3.58 24.83
CA ALA A 465 13.66 -2.52 25.29
C ALA A 465 14.84 -2.35 24.32
N TYR A 466 15.08 -1.11 23.88
CA TYR A 466 16.20 -0.74 23.01
C TYR A 466 16.78 0.61 23.46
N SER A 467 18.11 0.75 23.35
CA SER A 467 18.82 2.01 23.56
C SER A 467 19.41 2.59 22.26
N ARG A 468 19.54 1.78 21.21
CA ARG A 468 20.00 2.19 19.88
C ARG A 468 18.89 2.12 18.85
N LEU A 469 18.78 3.18 18.06
CA LEU A 469 17.73 3.34 17.06
C LEU A 469 18.33 3.80 15.73
N ILE A 470 17.94 3.16 14.64
CA ILE A 470 18.17 3.62 13.28
C ILE A 470 16.83 4.09 12.70
N VAL A 471 16.80 5.28 12.12
CA VAL A 471 15.65 5.90 11.47
C VAL A 471 15.99 6.08 9.99
N ASP A 472 15.42 5.23 9.13
CA ASP A 472 15.54 5.35 7.67
C ASP A 472 14.40 6.22 7.12
N GLU A 473 14.68 6.93 6.04
CA GLU A 473 13.83 8.01 5.51
C GLU A 473 13.47 9.07 6.57
N ALA A 474 14.46 9.41 7.40
CA ALA A 474 14.33 10.34 8.54
C ALA A 474 13.79 11.74 8.20
N HIS A 475 13.76 12.11 6.92
CA HIS A 475 13.14 13.36 6.47
C HIS A 475 11.61 13.40 6.74
N HIS A 476 10.96 12.25 6.93
CA HIS A 476 9.55 12.13 7.32
C HIS A 476 9.32 12.04 8.85
N PHE A 477 10.38 11.97 9.64
CA PHE A 477 10.28 11.67 11.08
C PHE A 477 9.51 12.75 11.85
N GLU A 478 9.77 14.03 11.57
CA GLU A 478 9.04 15.17 12.18
C GLU A 478 7.57 15.19 11.81
N GLU A 479 7.25 15.03 10.53
CA GLU A 479 5.86 15.02 10.06
C GLU A 479 5.08 13.84 10.67
N THR A 480 5.73 12.67 10.76
CA THR A 480 5.11 11.49 11.36
C THR A 480 4.88 11.68 12.85
N ALA A 481 5.82 12.31 13.56
CA ALA A 481 5.68 12.66 14.96
C ALA A 481 4.50 13.62 15.17
N ALA A 482 4.40 14.69 14.35
CA ALA A 482 3.33 15.67 14.42
C ALA A 482 1.95 15.02 14.22
N LYS A 483 1.82 14.07 13.30
CA LYS A 483 0.57 13.31 13.09
C LYS A 483 0.21 12.44 14.30
N HIS A 484 1.15 11.72 14.89
CA HIS A 484 0.90 10.81 16.02
C HIS A 484 0.73 11.52 17.37
N LEU A 485 1.37 12.68 17.54
CA LEU A 485 1.15 13.56 18.70
C LEU A 485 -0.10 14.43 18.52
N GLY A 486 -0.58 14.56 17.29
CA GLY A 486 -1.86 15.18 16.95
C GLY A 486 -3.05 14.27 17.24
N SER A 487 -4.24 14.78 16.97
CA SER A 487 -5.50 14.05 17.10
C SER A 487 -6.40 14.37 15.91
N GLN A 488 -7.05 13.34 15.37
CA GLN A 488 -7.97 13.46 14.25
C GLN A 488 -9.26 12.70 14.52
N ALA A 489 -10.38 13.25 14.04
CA ALA A 489 -11.66 12.56 14.00
C ALA A 489 -12.26 12.72 12.60
N ASN A 490 -12.67 11.63 11.97
CA ASN A 490 -13.33 11.65 10.67
C ASN A 490 -14.78 11.16 10.79
N TYR A 491 -15.63 11.56 9.84
CA TYR A 491 -17.06 11.23 9.85
C TYR A 491 -17.32 9.72 10.03
N PHE A 492 -16.69 8.90 9.18
CA PHE A 492 -16.89 7.45 9.19
C PHE A 492 -16.30 6.75 10.43
N GLY A 493 -15.27 7.31 11.06
CA GLY A 493 -14.61 6.70 12.22
C GLY A 493 -15.55 6.61 13.42
N LEU A 494 -16.25 7.71 13.74
CA LEU A 494 -17.28 7.68 14.78
C LEU A 494 -18.50 6.85 14.35
N LEU A 495 -18.94 6.99 13.09
CA LEU A 495 -20.10 6.24 12.59
C LEU A 495 -19.88 4.72 12.62
N ASN A 496 -18.71 4.26 12.19
CA ASN A 496 -18.31 2.85 12.19
C ASN A 496 -18.13 2.33 13.61
N THR A 497 -17.49 3.10 14.50
CA THR A 497 -17.35 2.73 15.92
C THR A 497 -18.73 2.53 16.58
N LEU A 498 -19.67 3.45 16.33
CA LEU A 498 -21.05 3.30 16.79
C LEU A 498 -21.79 2.15 16.06
N GLY A 499 -21.48 1.92 14.79
CA GLY A 499 -22.00 0.81 13.98
C GLY A 499 -21.59 -0.57 14.50
N TRP A 500 -20.33 -0.72 14.94
CA TRP A 500 -19.84 -1.94 15.58
C TRP A 500 -20.59 -2.25 16.88
N LEU A 501 -20.98 -1.25 17.66
CA LEU A 501 -21.84 -1.44 18.83
C LEU A 501 -23.26 -1.84 18.43
N TYR A 502 -23.86 -1.09 17.50
CA TYR A 502 -25.23 -1.29 17.05
C TYR A 502 -25.41 -0.74 15.63
N LYS A 503 -25.69 -1.62 14.66
CA LYS A 503 -26.02 -1.26 13.28
C LYS A 503 -27.54 -1.22 13.08
N ASP A 504 -28.21 -2.31 13.49
CA ASP A 504 -29.65 -2.47 13.50
C ASP A 504 -30.06 -3.50 14.59
N GLY A 505 -31.35 -3.87 14.66
CA GLY A 505 -31.86 -4.78 15.68
C GLY A 505 -31.28 -6.21 15.65
N GLN A 506 -30.56 -6.60 14.59
CA GLN A 506 -29.95 -7.93 14.44
C GLN A 506 -28.41 -7.88 14.43
N ASN A 507 -27.84 -6.75 13.96
CA ASN A 507 -26.41 -6.62 13.68
C ASN A 507 -25.71 -5.66 14.65
N GLY A 508 -24.56 -6.09 15.18
CA GLY A 508 -23.71 -5.33 16.11
C GLY A 508 -23.40 -6.11 17.39
N ARG A 509 -22.38 -5.64 18.14
CA ARG A 509 -21.92 -6.30 19.36
C ARG A 509 -22.96 -6.29 20.48
N LEU A 510 -23.75 -5.21 20.61
CA LEU A 510 -24.81 -5.14 21.63
C LEU A 510 -26.01 -6.06 21.31
N PRO A 511 -26.56 -6.11 20.07
CA PRO A 511 -27.54 -7.13 19.69
C PRO A 511 -27.06 -8.57 19.88
N ALA A 512 -25.80 -8.87 19.52
CA ALA A 512 -25.21 -10.19 19.71
C ALA A 512 -25.15 -10.58 21.19
N LEU A 513 -24.68 -9.66 22.06
CA LEU A 513 -24.67 -9.86 23.51
C LEU A 513 -26.09 -10.08 24.05
N ALA A 514 -27.07 -9.26 23.66
CA ALA A 514 -28.46 -9.40 24.11
C ALA A 514 -29.02 -10.79 23.75
N ARG A 515 -28.74 -11.29 22.54
CA ARG A 515 -29.16 -12.63 22.10
C ARG A 515 -28.49 -13.75 22.91
N MET A 516 -27.19 -13.63 23.18
CA MET A 516 -26.47 -14.60 24.04
C MET A 516 -27.06 -14.63 25.45
N LEU A 517 -27.29 -13.46 26.05
CA LEU A 517 -27.89 -13.33 27.38
C LEU A 517 -29.31 -13.91 27.42
N ARG A 518 -30.12 -13.72 26.37
CA ARG A 518 -31.46 -14.34 26.25
C ARG A 518 -31.39 -15.86 26.10
N SER A 519 -30.39 -16.37 25.37
CA SER A 519 -30.14 -17.81 25.27
C SER A 519 -29.81 -18.42 26.63
N GLU A 520 -28.97 -17.73 27.42
CA GLU A 520 -28.65 -18.12 28.79
C GLU A 520 -29.86 -18.00 29.74
N ALA A 521 -30.68 -16.96 29.61
CA ALA A 521 -31.92 -16.83 30.36
C ALA A 521 -32.88 -18.01 30.09
N ALA A 522 -32.93 -18.49 28.83
CA ALA A 522 -33.75 -19.62 28.44
C ALA A 522 -33.19 -20.97 28.94
N SER A 523 -31.87 -21.12 29.03
CA SER A 523 -31.21 -22.33 29.54
C SER A 523 -31.21 -22.42 31.07
N ALA A 524 -31.21 -21.27 31.78
CA ALA A 524 -31.22 -21.16 33.24
C ALA A 524 -32.38 -20.27 33.77
N PRO A 525 -33.66 -20.69 33.67
CA PRO A 525 -34.84 -19.84 33.93
C PRO A 525 -35.00 -19.36 35.38
N THR A 526 -34.25 -19.95 36.33
CA THR A 526 -34.30 -19.62 37.75
C THR A 526 -33.50 -18.37 38.13
N GLU A 527 -32.68 -17.84 37.21
CA GLU A 527 -31.83 -16.69 37.44
C GLU A 527 -32.36 -15.48 36.66
N ALA A 528 -32.78 -14.42 37.36
CA ALA A 528 -33.40 -13.25 36.74
C ALA A 528 -32.39 -12.29 36.07
N TYR A 529 -31.09 -12.49 36.31
CA TYR A 529 -30.04 -11.57 35.88
C TYR A 529 -29.80 -11.55 34.36
N PRO A 530 -29.72 -12.68 33.64
CA PRO A 530 -29.46 -12.66 32.20
C PRO A 530 -30.56 -11.96 31.39
N GLU A 531 -31.83 -12.15 31.76
CA GLU A 531 -32.96 -11.46 31.11
C GLU A 531 -32.90 -9.95 31.38
N GLN A 532 -32.65 -9.54 32.63
CA GLN A 532 -32.49 -8.13 32.97
C GLN A 532 -31.31 -7.50 32.22
N TRP A 533 -30.17 -8.18 32.11
CA TRP A 533 -29.02 -7.67 31.36
C TRP A 533 -29.30 -7.58 29.86
N ALA A 534 -30.09 -8.50 29.29
CA ALA A 534 -30.53 -8.40 27.90
C ALA A 534 -31.39 -7.15 27.68
N GLU A 535 -32.37 -6.88 28.55
CA GLU A 535 -33.18 -5.66 28.49
C GLU A 535 -32.33 -4.38 28.68
N GLU A 536 -31.38 -4.39 29.62
CA GLU A 536 -30.44 -3.28 29.82
C GLU A 536 -29.53 -3.06 28.61
N THR A 537 -29.14 -4.13 27.91
CA THR A 537 -28.34 -4.07 26.67
C THR A 537 -29.16 -3.44 25.55
N GLU A 538 -30.41 -3.86 25.36
CA GLU A 538 -31.34 -3.32 24.35
C GLU A 538 -31.67 -1.84 24.60
N ALA A 539 -31.73 -1.41 25.87
CA ALA A 539 -31.93 -0.01 26.23
C ALA A 539 -30.77 0.93 25.80
N LEU A 540 -29.63 0.40 25.37
CA LEU A 540 -28.52 1.18 24.80
C LEU A 540 -28.72 1.53 23.33
N PHE A 541 -29.50 0.74 22.58
CA PHE A 541 -29.72 0.92 21.14
C PHE A 541 -30.18 2.33 20.75
N PRO A 542 -31.20 2.94 21.40
CA PRO A 542 -31.62 4.30 21.07
C PRO A 542 -30.53 5.34 21.33
N ILE A 543 -29.70 5.15 22.38
CA ILE A 543 -28.62 6.09 22.70
C ILE A 543 -27.55 6.07 21.59
N VAL A 544 -27.23 4.88 21.05
CA VAL A 544 -26.32 4.74 19.90
C VAL A 544 -26.92 5.42 18.67
N ALA A 545 -28.20 5.19 18.37
CA ALA A 545 -28.88 5.78 17.21
C ALA A 545 -28.93 7.31 17.28
N GLU A 546 -29.33 7.88 18.43
CA GLU A 546 -29.32 9.33 18.68
C GLU A 546 -27.91 9.92 18.55
N SER A 547 -26.89 9.21 19.03
CA SER A 547 -25.49 9.67 18.89
C SER A 547 -25.05 9.75 17.43
N LYS A 548 -25.46 8.81 16.58
CA LYS A 548 -25.21 8.85 15.13
C LYS A 548 -25.90 10.04 14.48
N GLU A 549 -27.15 10.31 14.85
CA GLU A 549 -27.92 11.44 14.32
C GLU A 549 -27.28 12.79 14.69
N HIS A 550 -26.91 12.98 15.97
CA HIS A 550 -26.23 14.19 16.41
C HIS A 550 -24.87 14.40 15.73
N TRP A 551 -24.13 13.33 15.48
CA TRP A 551 -22.88 13.41 14.72
C TRP A 551 -23.10 13.83 13.27
N ASP A 552 -24.12 13.29 12.61
CA ASP A 552 -24.49 13.66 11.23
C ASP A 552 -24.85 15.15 11.15
N GLN A 553 -25.70 15.61 12.07
CA GLN A 553 -26.13 17.01 12.16
C GLN A 553 -24.96 17.98 12.43
N LEU A 554 -24.06 17.63 13.35
CA LEU A 554 -22.87 18.43 13.65
C LEU A 554 -21.96 18.54 12.42
N CYS A 555 -21.66 17.41 11.77
CA CYS A 555 -20.82 17.39 10.57
C CYS A 555 -21.43 18.18 9.42
N GLU A 556 -22.74 18.05 9.19
CA GLU A 556 -23.44 18.80 8.15
C GLU A 556 -23.40 20.31 8.44
N SER A 557 -23.62 20.72 9.69
CA SER A 557 -23.60 22.12 10.11
C SER A 557 -22.20 22.73 9.98
N MET A 558 -21.16 22.01 10.42
CA MET A 558 -19.77 22.44 10.25
C MET A 558 -19.37 22.56 8.77
N TYR A 559 -19.79 21.60 7.93
CA TYR A 559 -19.54 21.66 6.49
C TYR A 559 -20.21 22.90 5.86
N LYS A 560 -21.46 23.19 6.20
CA LYS A 560 -22.16 24.40 5.73
C LYS A 560 -21.45 25.68 6.17
N ALA A 561 -21.10 25.77 7.46
CA ALA A 561 -20.51 26.98 8.05
C ALA A 561 -19.13 27.31 7.50
N PHE A 562 -18.27 26.30 7.29
CA PHE A 562 -16.85 26.51 6.97
C PHE A 562 -16.44 26.19 5.54
N ILE A 563 -17.11 25.23 4.89
CA ILE A 563 -16.72 24.70 3.57
C ILE A 563 -17.60 25.33 2.47
N GLU A 564 -18.92 25.32 2.62
CA GLU A 564 -19.82 25.89 1.60
C GLU A 564 -19.71 27.42 1.48
N SER A 565 -19.48 28.11 2.60
CA SER A 565 -19.25 29.56 2.65
C SER A 565 -17.94 29.99 1.97
N ASN A 566 -16.93 29.11 1.94
CA ASN A 566 -15.58 29.36 1.40
C ASN A 566 -15.37 28.84 -0.05
N ARG A 567 -16.45 28.63 -0.82
CA ARG A 567 -16.42 28.04 -2.18
C ARG A 567 -15.40 28.64 -3.17
N GLN A 568 -14.95 29.88 -2.97
CA GLN A 568 -13.95 30.52 -3.83
C GLN A 568 -12.53 29.94 -3.70
N ALA A 569 -12.24 29.16 -2.65
CA ALA A 569 -10.94 28.52 -2.40
C ALA A 569 -10.87 27.02 -2.78
N ALA A 570 -11.88 26.51 -3.50
CA ALA A 570 -11.98 25.09 -3.82
C ALA A 570 -10.81 24.61 -4.71
N THR A 571 -10.13 23.56 -4.26
CA THR A 571 -9.19 22.77 -5.07
C THR A 571 -9.77 21.39 -5.36
N ASP A 572 -9.35 20.76 -6.47
CA ASP A 572 -9.79 19.41 -6.89
C ASP A 572 -9.55 18.31 -5.84
N THR A 573 -8.67 18.53 -4.85
CA THR A 573 -8.29 17.56 -3.81
C THR A 573 -9.09 17.65 -2.52
N GLY A 574 -10.10 18.54 -2.47
CA GLY A 574 -10.84 18.86 -1.25
C GLY A 574 -10.58 20.28 -0.77
N GLN A 575 -11.37 20.72 0.21
CA GLN A 575 -11.26 22.00 0.86
C GLN A 575 -10.62 21.82 2.24
N VAL A 576 -9.61 22.63 2.53
CA VAL A 576 -8.89 22.66 3.80
C VAL A 576 -9.08 24.05 4.41
N VAL A 577 -9.65 24.12 5.61
CA VAL A 577 -9.98 25.38 6.28
C VAL A 577 -9.38 25.41 7.68
N ARG A 578 -8.38 26.28 7.88
CA ARG A 578 -7.80 26.51 9.21
C ARG A 578 -8.80 27.23 10.11
N LEU A 579 -8.95 26.74 11.33
CA LEU A 579 -9.74 27.37 12.38
C LEU A 579 -8.82 28.21 13.27
N ARG A 580 -9.23 29.45 13.55
CA ARG A 580 -8.53 30.33 14.48
C ARG A 580 -9.52 30.89 15.49
N ALA A 581 -9.11 30.98 16.75
CA ALA A 581 -9.97 31.47 17.82
C ALA A 581 -10.48 32.91 17.60
N ASP A 582 -9.77 33.71 16.80
CA ASP A 582 -10.12 35.08 16.44
C ASP A 582 -10.92 35.20 15.13
N GLN A 583 -11.17 34.09 14.41
CA GLN A 583 -11.83 34.07 13.09
C GLN A 583 -12.87 32.94 12.99
N LEU A 584 -13.69 32.77 14.02
CA LEU A 584 -14.79 31.81 14.04
C LEU A 584 -16.06 32.40 13.42
N PRO A 585 -16.92 31.58 12.79
CA PRO A 585 -18.17 32.05 12.20
C PRO A 585 -19.18 32.43 13.28
N ASP A 586 -20.15 33.27 12.91
CA ASP A 586 -21.16 33.80 13.84
C ASP A 586 -21.99 32.70 14.53
N ASP A 587 -22.15 31.53 13.88
CA ASP A 587 -22.89 30.37 14.40
C ASP A 587 -22.04 29.40 15.23
N TRP A 588 -20.76 29.73 15.51
CA TRP A 588 -19.86 28.86 16.27
C TRP A 588 -20.40 28.46 17.65
N GLU A 589 -21.05 29.38 18.38
CA GLU A 589 -21.67 29.06 19.67
C GLU A 589 -22.73 27.95 19.54
N THR A 590 -23.49 27.94 18.43
CA THR A 590 -24.48 26.90 18.14
C THR A 590 -23.81 25.57 17.80
N LEU A 591 -22.74 25.60 16.99
CA LEU A 591 -21.95 24.40 16.68
C LEU A 591 -21.32 23.81 17.95
N GLN A 592 -20.83 24.66 18.85
CA GLN A 592 -20.26 24.25 20.12
C GLN A 592 -21.30 23.58 21.02
N LEU A 593 -22.51 24.14 21.12
CA LEU A 593 -23.63 23.53 21.84
C LEU A 593 -24.02 22.15 21.25
N ASN A 594 -24.08 22.02 19.93
CA ASN A 594 -24.34 20.72 19.28
C ASN A 594 -23.22 19.70 19.57
N GLY A 595 -21.97 20.16 19.58
CA GLY A 595 -20.82 19.34 19.98
C GLY A 595 -20.87 18.90 21.45
N GLU A 596 -21.34 19.77 22.34
CA GLU A 596 -21.56 19.45 23.76
C GLU A 596 -22.68 18.42 23.93
N LEU A 597 -23.80 18.57 23.22
CA LEU A 597 -24.91 17.60 23.24
C LEU A 597 -24.47 16.20 22.79
N LEU A 598 -23.70 16.11 21.70
CA LEU A 598 -23.12 14.84 21.25
C LEU A 598 -22.21 14.24 22.34
N GLN A 599 -21.35 15.06 22.96
CA GLN A 599 -20.45 14.59 24.02
C GLN A 599 -21.22 14.05 25.24
N GLU A 600 -22.32 14.70 25.63
CA GLU A 600 -23.19 14.23 26.72
C GLU A 600 -23.83 12.87 26.40
N ARG A 601 -24.34 12.70 25.17
CA ARG A 601 -24.90 11.42 24.71
C ARG A 601 -23.86 10.31 24.67
N LEU A 602 -22.68 10.57 24.12
CA LEU A 602 -21.57 9.62 24.12
C LEU A 602 -21.12 9.27 25.54
N ALA A 603 -21.05 10.25 26.45
CA ALA A 603 -20.70 10.00 27.84
C ALA A 603 -21.75 9.14 28.56
N LEU A 604 -23.04 9.33 28.27
CA LEU A 604 -24.12 8.51 28.80
C LEU A 604 -24.02 7.07 28.31
N LEU A 605 -23.78 6.88 27.00
CA LEU A 605 -23.58 5.56 26.40
C LEU A 605 -22.41 4.82 27.05
N LEU A 606 -21.23 5.45 27.08
CA LEU A 606 -20.01 4.88 27.68
C LEU A 606 -20.26 4.44 29.12
N LYS A 607 -20.80 5.34 29.95
CA LYS A 607 -21.07 5.06 31.36
C LYS A 607 -22.02 3.88 31.56
N LYS A 608 -23.11 3.81 30.79
CA LYS A 608 -24.09 2.72 30.92
C LYS A 608 -23.51 1.38 30.43
N ALA A 609 -22.86 1.39 29.26
CA ALA A 609 -22.30 0.20 28.65
C ALA A 609 -21.12 -0.38 29.46
N GLU A 610 -20.22 0.46 29.98
CA GLU A 610 -19.11 0.03 30.85
C GLU A 610 -19.63 -0.60 32.15
N LYS A 611 -20.62 0.04 32.79
CA LYS A 611 -21.23 -0.48 34.01
C LYS A 611 -21.89 -1.83 33.78
N LEU A 612 -22.66 -1.96 32.69
CA LEU A 612 -23.33 -3.22 32.33
C LEU A 612 -22.30 -4.32 32.05
N ALA A 613 -21.28 -4.00 31.24
CA ALA A 613 -20.21 -4.95 30.93
C ALA A 613 -19.48 -5.42 32.19
N GLN A 614 -19.14 -4.51 33.11
CA GLN A 614 -18.52 -4.86 34.38
C GLN A 614 -19.42 -5.77 35.24
N THR A 615 -20.71 -5.43 35.34
CA THR A 615 -21.68 -6.21 36.14
C THR A 615 -21.81 -7.63 35.62
N ILE A 616 -21.90 -7.82 34.30
CA ILE A 616 -21.95 -9.15 33.68
C ILE A 616 -20.61 -9.88 33.91
N ARG A 617 -19.48 -9.20 33.75
CA ARG A 617 -18.16 -9.83 33.92
C ARG A 617 -17.93 -10.41 35.31
N GLU A 618 -18.39 -9.71 36.34
CA GLU A 618 -18.23 -10.12 37.73
C GLU A 618 -19.20 -11.25 38.13
N ALA A 619 -20.36 -11.33 37.45
CA ALA A 619 -21.45 -12.22 37.83
C ALA A 619 -21.61 -13.46 36.93
N TRP A 620 -21.02 -13.47 35.72
CA TRP A 620 -21.20 -14.54 34.73
C TRP A 620 -19.89 -14.99 34.09
N ASP A 621 -19.48 -16.24 34.33
CA ASP A 621 -18.21 -16.81 33.84
C ASP A 621 -18.43 -17.71 32.61
N ASP A 622 -19.10 -17.18 31.58
CA ASP A 622 -19.21 -17.84 30.27
C ASP A 622 -18.16 -17.31 29.28
N THR A 623 -17.48 -18.22 28.58
CA THR A 623 -16.34 -17.84 27.72
C THR A 623 -16.77 -17.01 26.51
N GLU A 624 -17.93 -17.28 25.90
CA GLU A 624 -18.40 -16.55 24.73
C GLU A 624 -18.89 -15.15 25.10
N ILE A 625 -19.63 -15.03 26.21
CA ILE A 625 -20.06 -13.75 26.76
C ILE A 625 -18.84 -12.91 27.17
N GLN A 626 -17.85 -13.49 27.87
CA GLN A 626 -16.63 -12.77 28.25
C GLN A 626 -15.84 -12.26 27.03
N ALA A 627 -15.81 -13.04 25.94
CA ALA A 627 -15.21 -12.62 24.67
C ALA A 627 -15.96 -11.42 24.08
N GLN A 628 -17.30 -11.50 23.97
CA GLN A 628 -18.13 -10.39 23.48
C GLN A 628 -18.00 -9.13 24.35
N LEU A 629 -17.98 -9.27 25.68
CA LEU A 629 -17.78 -8.15 26.60
C LEU A 629 -16.41 -7.50 26.43
N THR A 630 -15.38 -8.28 26.11
CA THR A 630 -14.04 -7.75 25.80
C THR A 630 -14.06 -6.96 24.50
N ASP A 631 -14.72 -7.49 23.47
CA ASP A 631 -14.92 -6.79 22.20
C ASP A 631 -15.70 -5.47 22.42
N ILE A 632 -16.80 -5.50 23.19
CA ILE A 632 -17.57 -4.28 23.53
C ILE A 632 -16.72 -3.27 24.27
N SER A 633 -16.01 -3.68 25.32
CA SER A 633 -15.11 -2.79 26.07
C SER A 633 -14.06 -2.15 25.17
N GLY A 634 -13.58 -2.87 24.15
CA GLY A 634 -12.64 -2.30 23.22
C GLY A 634 -13.23 -1.19 22.37
N THR A 635 -14.41 -1.42 21.79
CA THR A 635 -15.14 -0.38 21.06
C THR A 635 -15.49 0.82 21.94
N LEU A 636 -15.78 0.61 23.23
CA LEU A 636 -16.04 1.72 24.16
C LEU A 636 -14.79 2.58 24.40
N LYS A 637 -13.60 2.00 24.46
CA LYS A 637 -12.36 2.77 24.56
C LYS A 637 -12.07 3.59 23.30
N ASP A 638 -12.27 3.01 22.12
CA ASP A 638 -12.18 3.75 20.85
C ASP A 638 -13.16 4.92 20.81
N LEU A 639 -14.39 4.67 21.24
CA LEU A 639 -15.43 5.68 21.34
C LEU A 639 -15.06 6.79 22.33
N GLN A 640 -14.44 6.45 23.45
CA GLN A 640 -13.94 7.41 24.44
C GLN A 640 -12.81 8.28 23.85
N ARG A 641 -11.87 7.69 23.11
CA ARG A 641 -10.80 8.44 22.40
C ARG A 641 -11.36 9.42 21.38
N LEU A 642 -12.35 8.99 20.58
CA LEU A 642 -13.03 9.86 19.61
C LEU A 642 -13.79 11.00 20.30
N LYS A 643 -14.52 10.69 21.39
CA LYS A 643 -15.21 11.69 22.21
C LYS A 643 -14.26 12.77 22.72
N ASP A 644 -13.10 12.36 23.26
CA ASP A 644 -12.10 13.31 23.78
C ASP A 644 -11.44 14.14 22.67
N THR A 645 -11.21 13.53 21.50
CA THR A 645 -10.70 14.24 20.32
C THR A 645 -11.67 15.32 19.84
N ILE A 646 -12.96 14.98 19.70
CA ILE A 646 -14.02 15.93 19.34
C ILE A 646 -14.10 17.04 20.40
N LYS A 647 -14.05 16.69 21.69
CA LYS A 647 -14.03 17.68 22.78
C LYS A 647 -12.85 18.64 22.72
N LYS A 648 -11.65 18.13 22.46
CA LYS A 648 -10.45 18.96 22.29
C LYS A 648 -10.61 19.91 21.10
N PHE A 649 -11.13 19.40 19.99
CA PHE A 649 -11.35 20.17 18.77
C PHE A 649 -12.38 21.30 18.99
N MET A 650 -13.52 21.01 19.60
CA MET A 650 -14.58 22.01 19.82
C MET A 650 -14.17 23.15 20.78
N LYS A 651 -13.11 22.95 21.59
CA LYS A 651 -12.62 23.98 22.53
C LYS A 651 -11.65 25.00 21.91
N LEU A 652 -10.86 24.61 20.91
CA LEU A 652 -9.88 25.46 20.21
C LEU A 652 -8.99 26.34 21.12
N ASN A 653 -8.64 25.89 22.32
CA ASN A 653 -8.04 26.74 23.36
C ASN A 653 -6.52 26.58 23.54
N ASP A 654 -5.86 25.74 22.76
CA ASP A 654 -4.41 25.51 22.83
C ASP A 654 -3.67 26.28 21.73
N SER A 655 -2.89 27.29 22.12
CA SER A 655 -2.12 28.13 21.20
C SER A 655 -0.90 27.42 20.59
N SER A 656 -0.51 26.26 21.12
CA SER A 656 0.56 25.42 20.58
C SER A 656 0.07 24.41 19.53
N THR A 657 -1.25 24.32 19.32
CA THR A 657 -1.90 23.40 18.38
C THR A 657 -2.56 24.16 17.23
N VAL A 658 -2.47 23.61 16.01
CA VAL A 658 -3.22 24.08 14.83
C VAL A 658 -4.44 23.21 14.64
N TYR A 659 -5.58 23.85 14.40
CA TYR A 659 -6.86 23.20 14.15
C TYR A 659 -7.33 23.51 12.74
N TRP A 660 -7.85 22.50 12.03
CA TRP A 660 -8.46 22.70 10.73
C TRP A 660 -9.48 21.62 10.37
N LEU A 661 -10.30 21.93 9.37
CA LEU A 661 -11.26 21.02 8.75
C LEU A 661 -10.80 20.66 7.34
N GLU A 662 -10.97 19.39 6.98
CA GLU A 662 -10.79 18.90 5.61
C GLU A 662 -12.07 18.24 5.11
N ALA A 663 -12.46 18.47 3.87
CA ALA A 663 -13.58 17.77 3.23
C ALA A 663 -13.42 17.67 1.72
N GLN A 664 -13.91 16.59 1.13
CA GLN A 664 -13.99 16.38 -0.32
C GLN A 664 -15.37 16.78 -0.86
N ALA A 665 -15.40 17.47 -2.00
CA ALA A 665 -16.65 17.94 -2.60
C ALA A 665 -17.58 16.78 -3.00
N ALA A 666 -17.03 15.65 -3.44
CA ALA A 666 -17.79 14.49 -3.92
C ALA A 666 -18.72 13.88 -2.86
N TYR A 667 -18.26 13.82 -1.60
CA TYR A 667 -18.98 13.20 -0.49
C TYR A 667 -19.53 14.23 0.53
N ARG A 668 -19.38 15.53 0.25
CA ARG A 668 -19.81 16.64 1.11
C ARG A 668 -19.38 16.42 2.57
N TYR A 669 -20.30 16.63 3.51
CA TYR A 669 -20.07 16.53 4.95
C TYR A 669 -19.67 15.11 5.42
N LYS A 670 -19.97 14.06 4.65
CA LYS A 670 -19.56 12.68 4.98
C LYS A 670 -18.07 12.44 4.78
N SER A 671 -17.37 13.37 4.14
CA SER A 671 -15.90 13.36 4.05
C SER A 671 -15.22 14.31 5.04
N LEU A 672 -15.97 14.90 5.97
CA LEU A 672 -15.42 15.85 6.93
C LEU A 672 -14.41 15.17 7.85
N GLN A 673 -13.27 15.82 8.02
CA GLN A 673 -12.22 15.46 8.97
C GLN A 673 -11.88 16.66 9.84
N LEU A 674 -11.78 16.41 11.14
CA LEU A 674 -11.41 17.36 12.18
C LEU A 674 -9.98 17.02 12.58
N VAL A 675 -9.04 17.95 12.36
CA VAL A 675 -7.62 17.71 12.60
C VAL A 675 -7.04 18.74 13.56
N ALA A 676 -6.31 18.26 14.57
CA ALA A 676 -5.61 19.08 15.55
C ALA A 676 -4.17 18.56 15.73
N VAL A 677 -3.17 19.34 15.33
CA VAL A 677 -1.75 18.94 15.31
C VAL A 677 -0.88 19.99 15.99
N PRO A 678 0.08 19.62 16.85
CA PRO A 678 1.03 20.57 17.45
C PRO A 678 1.85 21.30 16.37
N ILE A 679 2.09 22.60 16.57
CA ILE A 679 2.89 23.44 15.66
C ILE A 679 4.36 22.99 15.65
N ASP A 680 4.83 22.49 16.78
CA ASP A 680 6.20 22.07 17.02
C ASP A 680 6.24 20.82 17.90
N VAL A 681 7.05 19.86 17.48
CA VAL A 681 7.27 18.59 18.16
C VAL A 681 8.73 18.40 18.58
N SER A 682 9.61 19.37 18.31
CA SER A 682 11.05 19.26 18.57
C SER A 682 11.37 18.95 20.04
N GLU A 683 10.72 19.61 21.00
CA GLU A 683 10.93 19.38 22.43
C GLU A 683 10.46 17.98 22.89
N GLN A 684 9.33 17.52 22.34
CA GLN A 684 8.82 16.18 22.59
C GLN A 684 9.75 15.12 21.99
N LEU A 685 10.25 15.33 20.77
CA LEU A 685 11.23 14.44 20.14
C LEU A 685 12.53 14.37 20.95
N ARG A 686 13.02 15.52 21.42
CA ARG A 686 14.20 15.62 22.28
C ARG A 686 14.04 14.80 23.56
N SER A 687 12.93 14.98 24.28
CA SER A 687 12.70 14.29 25.55
C SER A 687 12.37 12.80 25.38
N LEU A 688 11.54 12.42 24.40
CA LEU A 688 11.08 11.05 24.21
C LEU A 688 12.11 10.14 23.52
N PHE A 689 12.98 10.71 22.67
CA PHE A 689 13.95 9.93 21.88
C PHE A 689 15.40 10.36 22.14
N PHE A 690 15.80 11.58 21.78
CA PHE A 690 17.22 11.95 21.74
C PHE A 690 17.90 11.97 23.13
N GLN A 691 17.17 12.32 24.19
CA GLN A 691 17.66 12.23 25.57
C GLN A 691 17.48 10.84 26.19
N ALA A 692 16.50 10.07 25.71
CA ALA A 692 16.13 8.78 26.28
C ALA A 692 16.92 7.60 25.69
N LYS A 693 17.64 7.81 24.58
CA LYS A 693 18.40 6.80 23.84
C LYS A 693 19.88 7.15 23.83
N ASP A 694 20.71 6.12 23.82
CA ASP A 694 22.17 6.28 23.85
C ASP A 694 22.66 6.76 22.47
N SER A 695 22.22 6.10 21.40
CA SER A 695 22.57 6.41 20.02
C SER A 695 21.34 6.37 19.09
N ILE A 696 21.27 7.34 18.18
CA ILE A 696 20.21 7.44 17.16
C ILE A 696 20.86 7.81 15.83
N ILE A 697 20.70 6.93 14.85
CA ILE A 697 21.20 7.10 13.49
C ILE A 697 20.02 7.51 12.61
N LEU A 698 20.09 8.66 11.96
CA LEU A 698 19.08 9.17 11.06
C LEU A 698 19.65 9.22 9.65
N THR A 699 19.08 8.41 8.75
CA THR A 699 19.52 8.31 7.36
C THR A 699 18.39 8.58 6.38
N SER A 700 18.72 9.17 5.24
CA SER A 700 17.80 9.41 4.13
C SER A 700 18.60 9.81 2.89
N ALA A 701 18.01 9.67 1.71
CA ALA A 701 18.63 10.13 0.47
C ALA A 701 18.75 11.67 0.40
N THR A 702 17.93 12.36 1.18
CA THR A 702 17.77 13.81 1.11
C THR A 702 17.50 14.38 2.51
N LEU A 703 18.53 14.91 3.17
CA LEU A 703 18.46 15.54 4.50
C LEU A 703 19.03 16.96 4.50
N SER A 704 20.05 17.18 3.68
CA SER A 704 20.81 18.42 3.60
C SER A 704 20.34 19.33 2.47
N VAL A 705 20.46 20.63 2.71
CA VAL A 705 20.24 21.68 1.73
C VAL A 705 21.54 22.45 1.59
N LYS A 706 22.12 22.47 0.39
CA LYS A 706 23.46 23.04 0.16
C LYS A 706 24.52 22.45 1.12
N GLN A 707 24.48 21.13 1.32
CA GLN A 707 25.38 20.38 2.21
C GLN A 707 25.30 20.79 3.71
N SER A 708 24.23 21.49 4.12
CA SER A 708 23.98 21.84 5.52
C SER A 708 22.78 21.06 6.07
N PHE A 709 22.93 20.55 7.29
CA PHE A 709 21.87 19.89 8.07
C PHE A 709 21.10 20.85 9.00
N GLU A 710 21.39 22.16 8.96
CA GLU A 710 20.80 23.15 9.87
C GLU A 710 19.27 23.09 9.90
N TYR A 711 18.63 22.91 8.74
CA TYR A 711 17.17 22.80 8.65
C TYR A 711 16.61 21.62 9.45
N ILE A 712 17.16 20.41 9.28
CA ILE A 712 16.65 19.23 9.97
C ILE A 712 17.03 19.22 11.45
N ILE A 713 18.20 19.76 11.81
CA ILE A 713 18.63 19.93 13.20
C ILE A 713 17.62 20.81 13.97
N ASP A 714 17.18 21.92 13.37
CA ASP A 714 16.16 22.81 13.96
C ASP A 714 14.79 22.13 14.05
N GLN A 715 14.35 21.40 13.01
CA GLN A 715 13.06 20.69 13.04
C GLN A 715 13.00 19.56 14.09
N LEU A 716 14.12 18.86 14.31
CA LEU A 716 14.18 17.72 15.24
C LEU A 716 14.56 18.12 16.68
N GLY A 717 14.95 19.38 16.92
CA GLY A 717 15.37 19.83 18.25
C GLY A 717 16.77 19.39 18.66
N LEU A 718 17.67 19.18 17.68
CA LEU A 718 19.01 18.60 17.87
C LEU A 718 20.13 19.65 18.04
N ALA A 719 19.80 20.93 18.20
CA ALA A 719 20.79 22.01 18.23
C ALA A 719 21.79 21.86 19.41
N ASP A 720 21.31 21.40 20.57
CA ASP A 720 22.14 21.19 21.75
C ASP A 720 23.07 19.97 21.59
N ASP A 721 22.57 18.87 21.02
CA ASP A 721 23.36 17.68 20.70
C ASP A 721 24.46 17.99 19.67
N TYR A 722 24.15 18.84 18.68
CA TYR A 722 25.13 19.33 17.72
C TYR A 722 26.20 20.22 18.38
N ALA A 723 25.78 21.16 19.24
CA ALA A 723 26.71 22.07 19.93
C ALA A 723 27.62 21.35 20.93
N SER A 724 27.14 20.28 21.56
CA SER A 724 27.91 19.46 22.52
C SER A 724 28.83 18.42 21.85
N GLY A 725 28.71 18.21 20.54
CA GLY A 725 29.46 17.19 19.80
C GLY A 725 28.90 15.77 19.94
N ARG A 726 27.71 15.62 20.54
CA ARG A 726 26.99 14.34 20.62
C ARG A 726 26.35 13.96 19.28
N LEU A 727 26.01 14.94 18.44
CA LEU A 727 25.51 14.73 17.09
C LEU A 727 26.63 14.89 16.05
N GLN A 728 26.88 13.85 15.27
CA GLN A 728 27.71 13.88 14.07
C GLN A 728 26.85 14.04 12.82
N THR A 729 27.45 14.60 11.77
CA THR A 729 26.76 14.86 10.50
C THR A 729 27.67 14.50 9.33
N THR A 730 27.17 13.74 8.37
CA THR A 730 27.96 13.23 7.24
C THR A 730 27.12 13.28 5.97
N VAL A 731 27.68 13.83 4.88
CA VAL A 731 27.06 13.79 3.54
C VAL A 731 27.92 12.88 2.68
N LEU A 732 27.35 11.78 2.21
CA LEU A 732 28.04 10.84 1.34
C LEU A 732 27.86 11.26 -0.12
N PRO A 733 28.92 11.21 -0.94
CA PRO A 733 28.79 11.43 -2.37
C PRO A 733 27.94 10.32 -3.00
N SER A 734 27.21 10.66 -4.06
CA SER A 734 26.53 9.63 -4.85
C SER A 734 27.54 8.79 -5.62
N PRO A 735 27.34 7.45 -5.73
CA PRO A 735 28.23 6.59 -6.50
C PRO A 735 28.11 6.81 -8.03
N PHE A 736 26.98 7.34 -8.50
CA PHE A 736 26.70 7.54 -9.93
C PHE A 736 27.39 8.77 -10.56
N ASP A 737 27.87 8.61 -11.81
CA ASP A 737 28.40 9.71 -12.63
C ASP A 737 27.29 10.53 -13.30
N TYR A 738 26.63 11.39 -12.50
CA TYR A 738 25.60 12.30 -13.01
C TYR A 738 26.09 13.25 -14.09
N ARG A 739 27.40 13.59 -14.11
CA ARG A 739 27.92 14.62 -15.02
C ARG A 739 27.94 14.12 -16.47
N SER A 740 28.22 12.84 -16.67
CA SER A 740 28.19 12.22 -18.01
C SER A 740 26.85 11.57 -18.34
N LYS A 741 26.07 11.13 -17.35
CA LYS A 741 24.83 10.35 -17.54
C LYS A 741 23.52 11.15 -17.46
N VAL A 742 23.54 12.33 -16.83
CA VAL A 742 22.34 13.16 -16.65
C VAL A 742 22.49 14.55 -17.24
N LEU A 743 21.55 14.90 -18.11
CA LEU A 743 21.39 16.24 -18.67
C LEU A 743 20.18 16.93 -18.05
N VAL A 744 20.41 18.10 -17.43
CA VAL A 744 19.35 18.98 -16.95
C VAL A 744 19.16 20.13 -17.94
N CYS A 745 17.99 20.19 -18.58
CA CYS A 745 17.61 21.22 -19.53
C CYS A 745 16.67 22.25 -18.88
N ILE A 746 16.99 23.53 -19.01
CA ILE A 746 16.17 24.64 -18.48
C ILE A 746 15.83 25.62 -19.62
N PRO A 747 14.58 25.65 -20.13
CA PRO A 747 14.16 26.63 -21.14
C PRO A 747 14.05 28.03 -20.52
N ARG A 748 14.93 28.96 -20.94
CA ARG A 748 15.04 30.31 -20.36
C ARG A 748 13.95 31.28 -20.81
N ASP A 749 13.30 30.99 -21.93
CA ASP A 749 12.23 31.80 -22.53
C ASP A 749 10.83 31.18 -22.35
N PHE A 750 10.71 30.18 -21.47
CA PHE A 750 9.44 29.54 -21.19
C PHE A 750 8.44 30.54 -20.56
N PRO A 751 7.14 30.52 -20.93
CA PRO A 751 6.16 31.47 -20.42
C PRO A 751 6.11 31.46 -18.89
N LYS A 752 5.89 32.64 -18.30
CA LYS A 752 5.65 32.75 -16.85
C LYS A 752 4.16 32.61 -16.57
N LEU A 753 3.80 31.74 -15.63
CA LEU A 753 2.47 31.71 -15.03
C LEU A 753 2.20 33.02 -14.27
N LYS A 754 1.60 34.00 -14.93
CA LYS A 754 1.02 35.21 -14.33
C LYS A 754 -0.51 35.09 -14.33
N GLY A 755 -1.13 35.44 -13.20
CA GLY A 755 -2.49 35.05 -12.83
C GLY A 755 -3.58 35.25 -13.90
N GLY A 756 -4.28 34.15 -14.21
CA GLY A 756 -5.61 34.10 -14.81
C GLY A 756 -5.69 34.22 -16.34
N GLY A 757 -6.33 33.23 -16.98
CA GLY A 757 -6.81 33.30 -18.37
C GLY A 757 -5.73 33.06 -19.42
N GLN A 758 -5.39 34.09 -20.20
CA GLN A 758 -4.57 33.96 -21.40
C GLN A 758 -3.12 33.52 -21.13
N GLY A 759 -2.54 33.92 -20.00
CA GLY A 759 -1.16 33.55 -19.64
C GLY A 759 -1.01 32.08 -19.21
N GLU A 760 -2.03 31.53 -18.56
CA GLU A 760 -2.06 30.11 -18.15
C GLU A 760 -2.33 29.22 -19.37
N GLU A 761 -3.23 29.63 -20.27
CA GLU A 761 -3.50 28.91 -21.51
C GLU A 761 -2.27 28.87 -22.44
N ALA A 762 -1.57 29.99 -22.61
CA ALA A 762 -0.34 30.04 -23.40
C ALA A 762 0.76 29.14 -22.81
N PHE A 763 0.90 29.15 -21.47
CA PHE A 763 1.82 28.26 -20.77
C PHE A 763 1.48 26.78 -21.01
N LEU A 764 0.22 26.40 -20.85
CA LEU A 764 -0.25 25.02 -21.03
C LEU A 764 -0.08 24.53 -22.46
N ARG A 765 -0.40 25.35 -23.47
CA ARG A 765 -0.21 25.01 -24.88
C ARG A 765 1.27 24.79 -25.21
N GLN A 766 2.15 25.67 -24.75
CA GLN A 766 3.59 25.52 -24.97
C GLN A 766 4.17 24.32 -24.21
N LEU A 767 3.69 24.07 -22.99
CA LEU A 767 4.04 22.88 -22.20
C LEU A 767 3.62 21.60 -22.93
N ALA A 768 2.37 21.52 -23.39
CA ALA A 768 1.85 20.35 -24.09
C ALA A 768 2.65 20.08 -25.37
N SER A 769 2.89 21.08 -26.23
CA SER A 769 3.71 20.93 -27.43
C SER A 769 5.12 20.41 -27.11
N THR A 770 5.77 21.01 -26.10
CA THR A 770 7.14 20.62 -25.73
C THR A 770 7.18 19.21 -25.15
N ILE A 771 6.18 18.81 -24.36
CA ILE A 771 6.07 17.44 -23.82
C ILE A 771 5.85 16.44 -24.94
N VAL A 772 4.96 16.70 -25.91
CA VAL A 772 4.73 15.79 -27.05
C VAL A 772 6.01 15.59 -27.84
N GLU A 773 6.68 16.67 -28.24
CA GLU A 773 7.93 16.57 -29.01
C GLU A 773 9.04 15.86 -28.24
N THR A 774 9.14 16.10 -26.92
CA THR A 774 10.10 15.41 -26.05
C THR A 774 9.73 13.93 -25.90
N ALA A 775 8.46 13.60 -25.66
CA ALA A 775 7.99 12.24 -25.48
C ALA A 775 8.26 11.39 -26.73
N VAL A 776 8.07 11.97 -27.92
CA VAL A 776 8.44 11.32 -29.19
C VAL A 776 9.95 11.08 -29.24
N ALA A 777 10.78 12.07 -28.89
CA ALA A 777 12.23 11.91 -28.85
C ALA A 777 12.71 10.86 -27.81
N THR A 778 11.97 10.68 -26.72
CA THR A 778 12.30 9.74 -25.63
C THR A 778 11.53 8.42 -25.73
N ARG A 779 10.82 8.16 -26.83
CA ARG A 779 9.99 6.96 -27.08
C ARG A 779 8.98 6.69 -25.95
N GLY A 780 8.27 7.72 -25.53
CA GLY A 780 7.22 7.63 -24.51
C GLY A 780 7.73 7.64 -23.07
N ARG A 781 8.89 7.05 -22.74
CA ARG A 781 9.46 6.80 -21.39
C ARG A 781 9.68 8.04 -20.50
N MET A 782 8.60 8.71 -20.12
CA MET A 782 8.61 10.04 -19.53
C MET A 782 7.66 10.16 -18.34
N LEU A 783 8.18 10.71 -17.23
CA LEU A 783 7.40 11.10 -16.06
C LEU A 783 7.30 12.63 -16.00
N VAL A 784 6.09 13.15 -15.93
CA VAL A 784 5.81 14.59 -15.81
C VAL A 784 5.23 14.89 -14.43
N LEU A 785 5.98 15.64 -13.63
CA LEU A 785 5.62 16.01 -12.27
C LEU A 785 4.97 17.40 -12.21
N PHE A 786 3.70 17.40 -11.80
CA PHE A 786 2.91 18.59 -11.52
C PHE A 786 2.85 18.89 -10.02
N THR A 787 2.61 20.17 -9.69
CA THR A 787 2.30 20.59 -8.32
C THR A 787 0.79 20.80 -8.10
N SER A 788 -0.04 20.55 -9.12
CA SER A 788 -1.49 20.78 -9.10
C SER A 788 -2.22 19.78 -9.99
N TYR A 789 -3.25 19.13 -9.43
CA TYR A 789 -4.16 18.25 -10.18
C TYR A 789 -4.91 18.98 -11.29
N ARG A 790 -5.31 20.24 -11.05
CA ARG A 790 -6.00 21.05 -12.06
C ARG A 790 -5.15 21.21 -13.32
N MET A 791 -3.88 21.58 -13.13
CA MET A 791 -2.93 21.77 -14.24
C MET A 791 -2.62 20.44 -14.93
N LEU A 792 -2.53 19.35 -14.17
CA LEU A 792 -2.35 18.00 -14.72
C LEU A 792 -3.50 17.62 -15.64
N LYS A 793 -4.76 17.76 -15.19
CA LYS A 793 -5.95 17.44 -16.00
C LYS A 793 -6.01 18.27 -17.28
N GLN A 794 -5.76 19.58 -17.17
CA GLN A 794 -5.72 20.47 -18.33
C GLN A 794 -4.59 20.11 -19.33
N ALA A 795 -3.42 19.70 -18.83
CA ALA A 795 -2.35 19.21 -19.68
C ALA A 795 -2.71 17.86 -20.30
N HIS A 796 -3.33 16.95 -19.55
CA HIS A 796 -3.76 15.63 -20.03
C HIS A 796 -4.70 15.75 -21.24
N GLU A 797 -5.71 16.62 -21.16
CA GLU A 797 -6.63 16.90 -22.28
C GLU A 797 -5.91 17.35 -23.55
N LEU A 798 -4.85 18.16 -23.42
CA LEU A 798 -4.06 18.66 -24.56
C LEU A 798 -3.03 17.64 -25.08
N LEU A 799 -2.63 16.67 -24.26
CA LEU A 799 -1.61 15.67 -24.57
C LEU A 799 -2.19 14.40 -25.18
N LYS A 800 -3.45 14.06 -24.85
CA LYS A 800 -4.06 12.78 -25.19
C LYS A 800 -4.04 12.48 -26.69
N GLU A 801 -4.72 13.28 -27.52
CA GLU A 801 -4.79 13.01 -28.97
C GLU A 801 -3.41 13.05 -29.65
N PRO A 802 -2.52 14.03 -29.38
CA PRO A 802 -1.20 14.05 -30.02
C PRO A 802 -0.30 12.88 -29.64
N LEU A 803 -0.33 12.40 -28.39
CA LEU A 803 0.47 11.25 -27.97
C LEU A 803 -0.08 9.94 -28.55
N GLU A 804 -1.41 9.77 -28.55
CA GLU A 804 -2.06 8.60 -29.17
C GLU A 804 -1.73 8.49 -30.66
N TRP A 805 -1.68 9.61 -31.40
CA TRP A 805 -1.25 9.62 -32.81
C TRP A 805 0.20 9.18 -33.03
N ASN A 806 1.06 9.34 -32.03
CA ASN A 806 2.45 8.88 -32.07
C ASN A 806 2.64 7.49 -31.44
N GLY A 807 1.55 6.78 -31.11
CA GLY A 807 1.60 5.46 -30.49
C GLY A 807 2.13 5.46 -29.06
N ILE A 808 2.00 6.59 -28.34
CA ILE A 808 2.45 6.74 -26.95
C ILE A 808 1.22 6.78 -26.04
N GLU A 809 1.16 5.88 -25.07
CA GLU A 809 0.10 5.84 -24.06
C GLU A 809 0.24 7.02 -23.07
N LEU A 810 -0.88 7.55 -22.60
CA LEU A 810 -0.92 8.62 -21.61
C LEU A 810 -1.65 8.17 -20.35
N LEU A 811 -0.94 8.20 -19.23
CA LEU A 811 -1.48 7.93 -17.89
C LEU A 811 -1.45 9.19 -17.04
N GLY A 812 -2.50 9.46 -16.28
CA GLY A 812 -2.69 10.66 -15.47
C GLY A 812 -3.26 10.35 -14.09
N GLN A 813 -2.54 10.78 -13.06
CA GLN A 813 -3.04 10.64 -11.69
C GLN A 813 -4.33 11.44 -11.47
N GLY A 814 -5.38 10.75 -11.03
CA GLY A 814 -6.70 11.33 -10.81
C GLY A 814 -7.52 11.53 -12.09
N VAL A 815 -7.04 11.01 -13.23
CA VAL A 815 -7.80 10.90 -14.48
C VAL A 815 -8.23 9.45 -14.69
N GLU A 816 -7.28 8.53 -14.91
CA GLU A 816 -7.57 7.10 -15.07
C GLU A 816 -7.80 6.43 -13.71
N THR A 817 -6.96 6.73 -12.72
CA THR A 817 -7.16 6.28 -11.34
C THR A 817 -6.42 7.17 -10.35
N HIS A 818 -6.88 7.18 -9.09
CA HIS A 818 -6.17 7.83 -7.99
C HIS A 818 -5.12 6.89 -7.37
N ASN A 819 -5.17 5.59 -7.67
CA ASN A 819 -4.27 4.59 -7.09
C ASN A 819 -2.88 4.67 -7.75
N ARG A 820 -1.91 5.22 -7.00
CA ARG A 820 -0.52 5.38 -7.42
C ARG A 820 0.16 4.07 -7.80
N SER A 821 -0.06 3.00 -7.03
CA SER A 821 0.58 1.70 -7.27
C SER A 821 0.10 1.09 -8.59
N LYS A 822 -1.20 1.21 -8.88
CA LYS A 822 -1.80 0.76 -10.15
C LYS A 822 -1.24 1.53 -11.36
N LEU A 823 -1.16 2.86 -11.27
CA LEU A 823 -0.56 3.70 -12.32
C LEU A 823 0.93 3.40 -12.54
N THR A 824 1.67 3.20 -11.46
CA THR A 824 3.09 2.86 -11.52
C THR A 824 3.30 1.51 -12.22
N ARG A 825 2.41 0.55 -11.95
CA ARG A 825 2.45 -0.76 -12.59
C ARG A 825 2.16 -0.64 -14.09
N TRP A 826 1.07 0.01 -14.48
CA TRP A 826 0.74 0.23 -15.89
C TRP A 826 1.86 0.92 -16.64
N PHE A 827 2.44 1.97 -16.06
CA PHE A 827 3.58 2.66 -16.64
C PHE A 827 4.81 1.76 -16.88
N LYS A 828 5.01 0.72 -16.05
CA LYS A 828 6.10 -0.25 -16.23
C LYS A 828 5.79 -1.30 -17.30
N GLU A 829 4.52 -1.62 -17.49
CA GLU A 829 4.05 -2.65 -18.43
C GLU A 829 4.00 -2.10 -19.86
N SER A 830 3.78 -0.80 -20.04
CA SER A 830 3.70 -0.15 -21.35
C SER A 830 5.09 0.11 -21.95
N GLU A 831 5.29 -0.25 -23.23
CA GLU A 831 6.55 -0.01 -23.94
C GLU A 831 6.86 1.48 -24.17
N ALA A 832 5.82 2.28 -24.45
CA ALA A 832 5.89 3.71 -24.71
C ALA A 832 4.75 4.45 -24.00
N CYS A 833 5.03 4.99 -22.81
CA CYS A 833 4.01 5.63 -21.98
C CYS A 833 4.53 6.90 -21.30
N VAL A 834 3.72 7.97 -21.34
CA VAL A 834 3.91 9.20 -20.55
C VAL A 834 3.04 9.14 -19.31
N LEU A 835 3.63 9.26 -18.13
CA LEU A 835 2.91 9.32 -16.86
C LEU A 835 2.90 10.74 -16.30
N LEU A 836 1.72 11.27 -16.03
CA LEU A 836 1.51 12.54 -15.35
C LEU A 836 1.22 12.27 -13.87
N GLY A 837 2.08 12.77 -12.98
CA GLY A 837 1.97 12.60 -11.54
C GLY A 837 1.89 13.92 -10.78
N THR A 838 1.23 13.91 -9.62
CA THR A 838 1.25 15.06 -8.70
C THR A 838 2.15 14.80 -7.48
N SER A 839 1.87 15.45 -6.34
CA SER A 839 2.58 15.38 -5.07
C SER A 839 3.01 13.95 -4.65
N SER A 840 2.15 12.96 -4.85
CA SER A 840 2.39 11.57 -4.43
C SER A 840 3.41 10.81 -5.28
N PHE A 841 3.76 11.32 -6.47
CA PHE A 841 4.77 10.75 -7.37
C PHE A 841 6.16 11.37 -7.18
N TRP A 842 6.27 12.44 -6.38
CA TRP A 842 7.59 12.99 -6.02
C TRP A 842 8.37 12.04 -5.11
N GLU A 843 7.67 11.19 -4.34
CA GLU A 843 8.23 10.33 -3.31
C GLU A 843 7.62 8.91 -3.35
N GLY A 844 8.38 7.90 -2.93
CA GLY A 844 7.85 6.55 -2.67
C GLY A 844 7.40 5.74 -3.89
N VAL A 845 7.84 6.09 -5.10
CA VAL A 845 7.60 5.30 -6.32
C VAL A 845 8.89 4.68 -6.82
N ASP A 846 8.84 3.38 -7.10
CA ASP A 846 9.93 2.63 -7.71
C ASP A 846 9.68 2.40 -9.19
N ILE A 847 10.42 3.10 -10.03
CA ILE A 847 10.40 2.96 -11.49
C ILE A 847 11.82 2.52 -11.89
N PRO A 848 12.01 1.31 -12.43
CA PRO A 848 13.31 0.81 -12.85
C PRO A 848 13.81 1.52 -14.11
N GLY A 849 15.14 1.63 -14.24
CA GLY A 849 15.88 2.45 -15.20
C GLY A 849 15.22 2.65 -16.56
N ASP A 850 15.18 1.61 -17.40
CA ASP A 850 14.75 1.70 -18.80
C ASP A 850 13.33 2.25 -19.00
N ALA A 851 12.45 2.11 -18.03
CA ALA A 851 11.08 2.63 -18.12
C ALA A 851 11.01 4.16 -18.00
N LEU A 852 12.04 4.81 -17.43
CA LEU A 852 12.07 6.26 -17.22
C LEU A 852 13.38 6.88 -17.70
N THR A 853 13.36 7.45 -18.91
CA THR A 853 14.52 8.16 -19.48
C THR A 853 14.39 9.67 -19.36
N CYS A 854 13.17 10.20 -19.21
CA CYS A 854 12.94 11.63 -19.12
C CYS A 854 12.03 12.01 -17.94
N LEU A 855 12.52 12.91 -17.09
CA LEU A 855 11.78 13.50 -15.99
C LEU A 855 11.50 14.99 -16.26
N ALA A 856 10.24 15.34 -16.47
CA ALA A 856 9.83 16.72 -16.59
C ALA A 856 9.26 17.25 -15.27
N MET A 857 9.82 18.32 -14.74
CA MET A 857 9.28 19.05 -13.60
C MET A 857 8.66 20.36 -14.08
N VAL A 858 7.33 20.43 -14.02
CA VAL A 858 6.59 21.58 -14.54
C VAL A 858 6.79 22.80 -13.64
N ARG A 859 6.86 22.60 -12.32
CA ARG A 859 7.07 23.66 -11.32
C ARG A 859 7.94 23.20 -10.16
N LEU A 860 8.60 24.15 -9.51
CA LEU A 860 9.29 23.90 -8.23
C LEU A 860 8.28 23.46 -7.16
N PRO A 861 8.56 22.39 -6.39
CA PRO A 861 7.59 21.69 -5.54
C PRO A 861 7.38 22.36 -4.18
N PHE A 862 7.05 23.66 -4.17
CA PHE A 862 6.67 24.36 -2.95
C PHE A 862 5.34 23.81 -2.43
N GLN A 863 5.27 23.57 -1.11
CA GLN A 863 3.98 23.29 -0.47
C GLN A 863 3.04 24.51 -0.57
N PRO A 864 1.72 24.28 -0.67
CA PRO A 864 0.74 25.35 -0.64
C PRO A 864 0.90 26.18 0.64
N PRO A 865 1.12 27.50 0.54
CA PRO A 865 1.36 28.34 1.71
C PRO A 865 0.11 28.50 2.60
N ASN A 866 -1.06 28.18 2.06
CA ASN A 866 -2.35 28.16 2.75
C ASN A 866 -2.60 26.85 3.52
N HIS A 867 -1.70 25.87 3.46
CA HIS A 867 -1.83 24.68 4.29
C HIS A 867 -1.74 25.08 5.78
N PRO A 868 -2.70 24.68 6.65
CA PRO A 868 -2.83 25.20 8.02
C PRO A 868 -1.55 25.11 8.86
N LEU A 869 -0.90 23.93 8.85
CA LEU A 869 0.35 23.71 9.58
C LEU A 869 1.50 24.57 9.06
N VAL A 870 1.61 24.74 7.74
CA VAL A 870 2.65 25.56 7.10
C VAL A 870 2.46 27.03 7.45
N GLU A 871 1.21 27.50 7.41
CA GLU A 871 0.86 28.85 7.78
C GLU A 871 1.22 29.14 9.24
N ALA A 872 0.86 28.24 10.16
CA ALA A 872 1.19 28.37 11.59
C ALA A 872 2.71 28.36 11.85
N LYS A 873 3.46 27.43 11.22
CA LYS A 873 4.92 27.42 11.29
C LYS A 873 5.51 28.74 10.75
N CYS A 874 4.97 29.26 9.65
CA CYS A 874 5.42 30.53 9.08
C CYS A 874 5.13 31.73 9.99
N GLU A 875 3.97 31.79 10.63
CA GLU A 875 3.62 32.83 11.61
C GLU A 875 4.58 32.81 12.81
N ARG A 876 4.87 31.61 13.32
CA ARG A 876 5.82 31.42 14.42
C ARG A 876 7.24 31.90 14.06
N LEU A 877 7.71 31.58 12.85
CA LEU A 877 9.00 32.05 12.35
C LEU A 877 9.03 33.58 12.20
N LYS A 878 7.93 34.20 11.76
CA LYS A 878 7.81 35.68 11.71
C LYS A 878 7.89 36.29 13.11
N LEU A 879 7.24 35.69 14.11
CA LEU A 879 7.33 36.13 15.51
C LEU A 879 8.78 36.05 16.05
N GLN A 880 9.53 35.05 15.61
CA GLN A 880 10.98 34.91 15.89
C GLN A 880 11.86 35.83 15.04
N LYS A 881 11.27 36.73 14.22
CA LYS A 881 11.98 37.62 13.28
C LYS A 881 12.82 36.88 12.21
N LYS A 882 12.50 35.62 11.92
CA LYS A 882 13.10 34.84 10.83
C LYS A 882 12.27 35.01 9.55
N ASN A 883 12.89 34.86 8.38
CA ASN A 883 12.18 34.83 7.09
C ASN A 883 11.62 33.41 6.85
N PRO A 884 10.29 33.18 6.89
CA PRO A 884 9.75 31.83 6.79
C PRO A 884 10.00 31.17 5.44
N PHE A 885 10.00 31.97 4.36
CA PHE A 885 10.22 31.47 3.03
C PHE A 885 11.63 30.89 2.88
N MET A 886 12.65 31.58 3.40
CA MET A 886 14.03 31.11 3.33
C MET A 886 14.38 30.04 4.37
N HIS A 887 13.78 30.08 5.57
CA HIS A 887 14.07 29.12 6.64
C HIS A 887 13.24 27.84 6.57
N TYR A 888 12.06 27.85 5.94
CA TYR A 888 11.16 26.70 5.91
C TYR A 888 10.78 26.29 4.48
N SER A 889 10.17 27.20 3.71
CA SER A 889 9.61 26.83 2.39
C SER A 889 10.67 26.41 1.37
N VAL A 890 11.81 27.11 1.31
CA VAL A 890 12.91 26.78 0.38
C VAL A 890 13.58 25.45 0.74
N PRO A 891 14.05 25.20 1.98
CA PRO A 891 14.65 23.92 2.35
C PRO A 891 13.75 22.72 2.06
N GLN A 892 12.48 22.81 2.47
CA GLN A 892 11.51 21.75 2.23
C GLN A 892 11.31 21.47 0.73
N ALA A 893 11.14 22.52 -0.09
CA ALA A 893 10.98 22.36 -1.53
C ALA A 893 12.25 21.78 -2.18
N VAL A 894 13.44 22.11 -1.69
CA VAL A 894 14.71 21.55 -2.18
C VAL A 894 14.83 20.06 -1.86
N ILE A 895 14.49 19.64 -0.63
CA ILE A 895 14.47 18.22 -0.24
C ILE A 895 13.55 17.43 -1.18
N ARG A 896 12.31 17.91 -1.34
CA ARG A 896 11.34 17.28 -2.24
C ARG A 896 11.78 17.27 -3.71
N PHE A 897 12.45 18.33 -4.15
CA PHE A 897 13.01 18.40 -5.49
C PHE A 897 14.11 17.35 -5.71
N LYS A 898 15.02 17.16 -4.75
CA LYS A 898 16.03 16.09 -4.79
C LYS A 898 15.37 14.70 -4.85
N GLN A 899 14.27 14.49 -4.12
CA GLN A 899 13.55 13.22 -4.13
C GLN A 899 12.87 12.92 -5.47
N GLY A 900 12.28 13.94 -6.10
CA GLY A 900 11.78 13.82 -7.46
C GLY A 900 12.91 13.52 -8.45
N PHE A 901 14.05 14.20 -8.33
CA PHE A 901 15.23 13.98 -9.17
C PHE A 901 15.80 12.57 -9.04
N GLY A 902 15.87 12.03 -7.81
CA GLY A 902 16.37 10.68 -7.52
C GLY A 902 15.50 9.54 -8.09
N ARG A 903 14.40 9.83 -8.80
CA ARG A 903 13.60 8.84 -9.53
C ARG A 903 14.25 8.42 -10.85
N LEU A 904 15.09 9.28 -11.42
CA LEU A 904 15.65 9.08 -12.76
C LEU A 904 16.77 8.04 -12.79
N ILE A 905 17.66 8.07 -11.79
CA ILE A 905 18.87 7.23 -11.76
C ILE A 905 18.82 6.32 -10.53
N ARG A 906 18.83 5.02 -10.77
CA ARG A 906 18.85 3.96 -9.76
C ARG A 906 20.02 3.00 -9.90
N THR A 907 20.54 2.83 -11.11
CA THR A 907 21.70 1.98 -11.41
C THR A 907 22.83 2.79 -12.04
N ALA A 908 24.04 2.22 -12.07
CA ALA A 908 25.20 2.85 -12.69
C ALA A 908 25.11 2.97 -14.22
N GLN A 909 24.21 2.19 -14.85
CA GLN A 909 24.01 2.20 -16.31
C GLN A 909 22.94 3.18 -16.74
N ASP A 910 22.06 3.60 -15.83
CA ASP A 910 20.94 4.48 -16.14
C ASP A 910 21.43 5.82 -16.71
N GLN A 911 20.67 6.34 -17.67
CA GLN A 911 20.86 7.66 -18.23
C GLN A 911 19.54 8.38 -18.26
N GLY A 912 19.59 9.70 -18.18
CA GLY A 912 18.36 10.42 -18.25
C GLY A 912 18.47 11.90 -18.45
N ILE A 913 17.31 12.46 -18.74
CA ILE A 913 17.11 13.87 -19.03
C ILE A 913 16.15 14.42 -18.00
N VAL A 914 16.48 15.57 -17.42
CA VAL A 914 15.58 16.32 -16.56
C VAL A 914 15.23 17.63 -17.24
N ILE A 915 13.95 17.90 -17.42
CA ILE A 915 13.47 19.18 -17.95
C ILE A 915 12.84 19.98 -16.82
N LEU A 916 13.35 21.19 -16.57
CA LEU A 916 12.82 22.10 -15.55
C LEU A 916 12.13 23.29 -16.22
N PHE A 917 10.81 23.25 -16.34
CA PHE A 917 10.04 24.32 -17.00
C PHE A 917 9.92 25.62 -16.16
N ASP A 918 10.31 25.57 -14.89
CA ASP A 918 10.17 26.69 -13.96
C ASP A 918 11.37 27.64 -14.00
N THR A 919 11.23 28.74 -14.76
CA THR A 919 12.26 29.78 -14.92
C THR A 919 12.69 30.45 -13.61
N ARG A 920 11.94 30.31 -12.51
CA ARG A 920 12.33 30.82 -11.18
C ARG A 920 13.63 30.23 -10.68
N VAL A 921 14.02 29.04 -11.15
CA VAL A 921 15.30 28.41 -10.82
C VAL A 921 16.50 29.25 -11.31
N LEU A 922 16.32 30.04 -12.38
CA LEU A 922 17.33 30.96 -12.92
C LEU A 922 17.15 32.39 -12.40
N ASP A 923 15.90 32.86 -12.36
CA ASP A 923 15.57 34.27 -12.17
C ASP A 923 15.61 34.74 -10.70
N THR A 924 15.61 33.81 -9.74
CA THR A 924 15.48 34.13 -8.32
C THR A 924 16.74 33.83 -7.52
N PHE A 925 16.96 34.56 -6.42
CA PHE A 925 18.10 34.32 -5.53
C PHE A 925 18.11 32.92 -4.91
N TYR A 926 16.92 32.36 -4.63
CA TYR A 926 16.80 31.04 -4.03
C TYR A 926 16.95 29.90 -5.06
N GLY A 927 16.79 30.17 -6.37
CA GLY A 927 16.86 29.16 -7.42
C GLY A 927 18.17 28.37 -7.42
N LYS A 928 19.28 29.02 -7.09
CA LYS A 928 20.60 28.39 -6.91
C LYS A 928 20.62 27.29 -5.84
N HIS A 929 19.75 27.35 -4.82
CA HIS A 929 19.67 26.31 -3.79
C HIS A 929 19.18 24.99 -4.35
N PHE A 930 18.30 25.01 -5.35
CA PHE A 930 17.85 23.80 -6.05
C PHE A 930 18.99 23.19 -6.86
N LEU A 931 19.65 24.00 -7.71
CA LEU A 931 20.71 23.52 -8.59
C LEU A 931 21.96 23.03 -7.83
N TYR A 932 22.39 23.74 -6.79
CA TYR A 932 23.55 23.33 -5.98
C TYR A 932 23.29 22.15 -5.06
N SER A 933 22.03 21.75 -4.88
CA SER A 933 21.70 20.56 -4.07
C SER A 933 21.58 19.30 -4.93
N LEU A 934 21.70 19.40 -6.26
CA LEU A 934 21.77 18.25 -7.15
C LEU A 934 23.18 17.63 -7.13
N PRO A 935 23.31 16.33 -7.44
CA PRO A 935 24.58 15.59 -7.39
C PRO A 935 25.52 15.89 -8.58
N GLY A 936 25.61 17.16 -9.00
CA GLY A 936 26.51 17.63 -10.06
C GLY A 936 26.19 17.20 -11.51
N PRO A 937 24.92 17.09 -11.96
CA PRO A 937 24.61 16.76 -13.35
C PRO A 937 25.06 17.86 -14.32
N LYS A 938 25.06 17.55 -15.62
CA LYS A 938 25.30 18.57 -16.65
C LYS A 938 24.08 19.47 -16.78
N ILE A 939 24.18 20.73 -16.36
CA ILE A 939 23.08 21.70 -16.40
C ILE A 939 23.26 22.65 -17.58
N GLU A 940 22.28 22.72 -18.48
CA GLU A 940 22.27 23.61 -19.64
C GLU A 940 20.96 24.42 -19.68
N HIS A 941 21.08 25.74 -19.85
CA HIS A 941 19.93 26.60 -20.11
C HIS A 941 19.91 27.06 -21.57
N MET A 942 18.76 26.96 -22.23
CA MET A 942 18.63 27.18 -23.67
C MET A 942 17.29 27.85 -24.00
N LYS A 943 17.10 28.23 -25.26
CA LYS A 943 15.76 28.61 -25.74
C LYS A 943 14.91 27.36 -25.93
N THR A 944 13.59 27.49 -25.82
CA THR A 944 12.65 26.36 -25.84
C THR A 944 12.73 25.57 -27.15
N ASP A 945 12.93 26.25 -28.29
CA ASP A 945 13.11 25.64 -29.62
C ASP A 945 14.35 24.75 -29.75
N MET A 946 15.38 24.97 -28.92
CA MET A 946 16.61 24.17 -28.90
C MET A 946 16.54 22.97 -27.96
N LEU A 947 15.47 22.86 -27.16
CA LEU A 947 15.36 21.84 -26.11
C LEU A 947 15.32 20.42 -26.70
N VAL A 948 14.37 20.16 -27.60
CA VAL A 948 14.16 18.83 -28.20
C VAL A 948 15.37 18.40 -29.06
N PRO A 949 15.95 19.26 -29.92
CA PRO A 949 17.18 18.91 -30.63
C PRO A 949 18.33 18.53 -29.70
N ARG A 950 18.45 19.20 -28.55
CA ARG A 950 19.50 18.90 -27.57
C ARG A 950 19.25 17.59 -26.82
N VAL A 951 17.99 17.29 -26.55
CA VAL A 951 17.53 16.00 -25.98
C VAL A 951 17.89 14.85 -26.93
N GLN A 952 17.53 14.95 -28.21
CA GLN A 952 17.89 13.96 -29.23
C GLN A 952 19.41 13.77 -29.32
N GLN A 953 20.16 14.87 -29.41
CA GLN A 953 21.64 14.80 -29.43
C GLN A 953 22.23 14.09 -28.20
N TRP A 954 21.59 14.20 -27.04
CA TRP A 954 22.05 13.52 -25.82
C TRP A 954 21.81 12.01 -25.91
N LEU A 955 20.65 11.59 -26.41
CA LEU A 955 20.30 10.18 -26.60
C LEU A 955 21.11 9.54 -27.74
N ASP A 956 21.31 10.25 -28.85
CA ASP A 956 22.01 9.76 -30.05
C ASP A 956 23.53 9.62 -29.86
N ARG A 957 24.11 10.27 -28.84
CA ARG A 957 25.56 10.19 -28.54
C ARG A 957 26.03 8.76 -28.29
N GLU A 958 25.13 7.84 -27.99
CA GLU A 958 25.46 6.44 -27.72
C GLU A 958 25.21 5.48 -28.89
N GLU A 959 24.39 5.82 -29.90
CA GLU A 959 24.31 4.98 -31.12
C GLU A 959 25.63 4.98 -31.90
N GLN A 960 26.55 5.91 -31.60
CA GLN A 960 27.85 6.07 -32.27
C GLN A 960 29.07 5.58 -31.47
N VAL A 961 28.88 4.82 -30.38
CA VAL A 961 30.02 4.14 -29.70
C VAL A 961 29.99 2.64 -30.03
N PRO A 962 30.80 2.16 -30.99
CA PRO A 962 30.96 0.72 -31.20
C PRO A 962 31.67 0.11 -30.00
N ALA A 963 31.17 -1.03 -29.54
CA ALA A 963 31.71 -1.84 -28.44
C ALA A 963 33.09 -2.48 -28.70
N ASN A 964 33.96 -1.89 -29.53
CA ASN A 964 35.29 -2.43 -29.84
C ASN A 964 36.36 -1.34 -29.92
N LEU A 965 36.84 -0.91 -28.76
CA LEU A 965 38.22 -0.42 -28.60
C LEU A 965 38.69 -0.82 -27.19
N VAL A 966 38.97 -2.11 -27.02
CA VAL A 966 39.86 -2.59 -25.97
C VAL A 966 41.26 -2.08 -26.30
N ASP A 967 41.89 -1.49 -25.29
CA ASP A 967 43.26 -0.98 -25.27
C ASP A 967 44.27 -1.92 -25.93
N GLU A 968 44.79 -1.53 -27.09
CA GLU A 968 46.13 -1.89 -27.55
C GLU A 968 46.96 -0.62 -27.76
N LYS A 969 47.33 0.08 -26.68
CA LYS A 969 48.51 0.96 -26.67
C LYS A 969 49.15 1.01 -25.29
N GLY A 970 49.89 -0.04 -24.98
CA GLY A 970 50.82 -0.10 -23.86
C GLY A 970 52.18 -0.64 -24.29
N GLU A 971 52.83 -0.05 -25.30
CA GLU A 971 54.26 -0.25 -25.53
C GLU A 971 54.92 1.05 -26.05
N GLN A 972 56.03 1.39 -25.37
CA GLN A 972 57.07 2.39 -25.68
C GLN A 972 56.82 3.86 -25.27
N GLY A 973 57.60 4.31 -24.28
CA GLY A 973 57.88 5.72 -24.00
C GLY A 973 58.13 6.03 -22.54
#